data_AF-A0AAD4DCU5-F1
#
_entry.id   AF-A0AAD4DCU5-F1
#
_cell.length_a   1.000
_cell.length_b   1.000
_cell.length_c   1.000
_cell.angle_alpha   90.00
_cell.angle_beta   90.00
_cell.angle_gamma   90.00
#
_symmetry.space_group_name_H-M   'P 1'
#
loop_
_entity.id
_entity.type
_entity.pdbx_description
1 polymer ?
#
loop_
_entity_poly.entity_id
_entity_poly.type
_entity_poly.pdbx_seq_one_letter_code
_entity_poly.pdbx_strand_id
1 'polypeptide(L)'
;MAVVQEKERNGSNKVRALEEDLAKAKQELEEQLAIVSAAAAAPAVSASTNSNDEDKESAGAEGDSAVEEELKSKITLLEAEIVSLNHVPSKNAQKKLRQELNHTKAAKQEAEALVATLRADLEKAQATGASDSEFNGAATVVAGAESEGAIKALKDQISEQEIIIGDKDKTLAEQHSKLDEELKRQEILQTRIQELEKTVDTVKALEQDKEKFELLFKDLETKLAHATEEHSTSAAAMQKSLQEFKGKESDLSKELQASKMKVQELAKALDEAKKHAAEAVTSGDQRHEEAAEQVKTLTQEREALVKMQQELEVTNKAALETQAALEKDLESLRQEKSDLEVKVKEHAAVEKDLEVLRQEKTELESKVKEQSESLSKDQDRVKSEIEKVTAELENVRKSERDATTKAEALTQERDAILVKTTALEKRLEESKKSKKGHQDALATQIDSQTKYDAVAIERDAALAKVAETEKAIKGAQDSASKVQEAEEMIAQLTKDFDETKAELKRVQSQLRDSLASTTTEISELQDQLKSLTDEKVALEQQQTDLEIQLKDAKAQKDEATKLLKVLEEDNGQMSIAKTEAQQLVTELQSKVNSLTMKDRDTKEALALAKSTIHQRDEDLEAARKVKVEDDEKLQKSMTLLKTTRKQILRLEKEKQEAVDELEACKVAMAKATQEAKTMAHKSASQQASVTSDLSRLQAVQAKMVQDKEKLIQEKDQYFDQLQMKQAEFESSQTSLENVEHEMREYRHQLEEARDRVTMLEEETSHAKRLAETKVAECEGIRRRAIELETKLDQIQATMKTRSESQRNVLENLQQEVEETRETLGAEIDRLKDAVAAKESELNRIKVAESQWLEEVRTLKVTEHEQAVKVESTVAELHQMKSHQRNLELELQHFKDLEGVLAREKSSHEKYVEETKMREGHLRTMNKTLKEEVRKLQRQAPGSPSSQAGPFTPGGAFPQTPSGHPGSAVPPPHTPVGAAPGAGARGASGRGGAMSPQSTPPSTPNFGRMLQQPEDDVNVEYLKNVLLNFMEYKDRRQQLVPVVAQVLKLTPEETKRLSRGA
;
A
#
# COMPACT_ATOMS: atom_id res chain seq x y z
N MET A 1 -34.54 -9.62 -11.94
CA MET A 1 -35.57 -8.57 -11.81
C MET A 1 -36.10 -8.41 -10.40
N ALA A 2 -36.59 -9.45 -9.71
CA ALA A 2 -37.12 -9.30 -8.34
C ALA A 2 -36.09 -8.74 -7.32
N VAL A 3 -34.83 -9.18 -7.38
CA VAL A 3 -33.73 -8.66 -6.54
C VAL A 3 -33.37 -7.20 -6.87
N VAL A 4 -33.59 -6.77 -8.12
CA VAL A 4 -33.34 -5.38 -8.55
C VAL A 4 -34.48 -4.49 -8.03
N GLN A 5 -35.73 -4.93 -8.14
CA GLN A 5 -36.87 -4.23 -7.53
C GLN A 5 -36.78 -4.14 -6.00
N GLU A 6 -36.20 -5.13 -5.34
CA GLU A 6 -36.00 -5.12 -3.89
C GLU A 6 -34.85 -4.17 -3.47
N LYS A 7 -33.78 -4.09 -4.27
CA LYS A 7 -32.72 -3.08 -4.08
C LYS A 7 -33.22 -1.66 -4.35
N GLU A 8 -34.06 -1.45 -5.36
CA GLU A 8 -34.68 -0.14 -5.64
C GLU A 8 -35.67 0.27 -4.55
N ARG A 9 -36.47 -0.67 -4.02
CA ARG A 9 -37.34 -0.42 -2.86
C ARG A 9 -36.55 -0.06 -1.60
N ASN A 10 -35.45 -0.77 -1.33
CA ASN A 10 -34.61 -0.48 -0.16
C ASN A 10 -33.86 0.84 -0.32
N GLY A 11 -33.42 1.19 -1.52
CA GLY A 11 -32.86 2.51 -1.83
C GLY A 11 -33.88 3.64 -1.62
N SER A 12 -35.09 3.47 -2.15
CA SER A 12 -36.17 4.46 -2.02
C SER A 12 -36.62 4.63 -0.56
N ASN A 13 -36.70 3.55 0.22
CA ASN A 13 -37.01 3.62 1.66
C ASN A 13 -35.92 4.33 2.47
N LYS A 14 -34.64 4.15 2.09
CA LYS A 14 -33.52 4.83 2.75
C LYS A 14 -33.49 6.32 2.45
N VAL A 15 -33.80 6.72 1.21
CA VAL A 15 -33.95 8.13 0.84
C VAL A 15 -35.12 8.77 1.59
N ARG A 16 -36.26 8.09 1.68
CA ARG A 16 -37.42 8.58 2.42
C ARG A 16 -37.15 8.77 3.91
N ALA A 17 -36.38 7.87 4.54
CA ALA A 17 -35.97 8.01 5.94
C ALA A 17 -35.06 9.24 6.15
N LEU A 18 -34.12 9.48 5.23
CA LEU A 18 -33.24 10.66 5.29
C LEU A 18 -33.99 11.97 5.04
N GLU A 19 -35.02 11.97 4.18
CA GLU A 19 -35.90 13.13 3.98
C GLU A 19 -36.73 13.44 5.23
N GLU A 20 -37.17 12.40 5.96
CA GLU A 20 -37.95 12.54 7.20
C GLU A 20 -37.09 13.04 8.36
N ASP A 21 -35.84 12.58 8.46
CA ASP A 21 -34.86 13.09 9.44
C ASP A 21 -34.43 14.53 9.13
N LEU A 22 -34.26 14.89 7.86
CA LEU A 22 -33.99 16.27 7.44
C LEU A 22 -35.17 17.21 7.75
N ALA A 23 -36.40 16.73 7.58
CA ALA A 23 -37.60 17.49 7.93
C ALA A 23 -37.71 17.74 9.45
N LYS A 24 -37.39 16.72 10.27
CA LYS A 24 -37.33 16.88 11.74
C LYS A 24 -36.26 17.87 12.17
N ALA A 25 -35.05 17.79 11.61
CA ALA A 25 -33.98 18.72 11.93
C ALA A 25 -34.33 20.17 11.56
N LYS A 26 -35.03 20.39 10.45
CA LYS A 26 -35.54 21.73 10.07
C LYS A 26 -36.61 22.23 11.04
N GLN A 27 -37.53 21.36 11.46
CA GLN A 27 -38.57 21.72 12.43
C GLN A 27 -37.97 22.09 13.78
N GLU A 28 -36.96 21.34 14.24
CA GLU A 28 -36.27 21.59 15.51
C GLU A 28 -35.46 22.91 15.47
N LEU A 29 -34.88 23.24 14.32
CA LEU A 29 -34.21 24.52 14.09
C LEU A 29 -35.20 25.70 14.05
N GLU A 30 -36.36 25.54 13.41
CA GLU A 30 -37.44 26.55 13.45
C GLU A 30 -37.98 26.75 14.87
N GLU A 31 -38.11 25.68 15.65
CA GLU A 31 -38.57 25.75 17.04
C GLU A 31 -37.55 26.45 17.95
N GLN A 32 -36.25 26.20 17.75
CA GLN A 32 -35.18 26.92 18.45
C GLN A 32 -35.12 28.41 18.04
N LEU A 33 -35.29 28.73 16.75
CA LEU A 33 -35.40 30.11 16.28
C LEU A 33 -36.65 30.82 16.83
N ALA A 34 -37.76 30.11 16.98
CA ALA A 34 -38.98 30.65 17.61
C ALA A 34 -38.78 30.93 19.10
N ILE A 35 -38.02 30.09 19.83
CA ILE A 35 -37.67 30.31 21.24
C ILE A 35 -36.78 31.54 21.40
N VAL A 36 -35.78 31.70 20.52
CA VAL A 36 -34.90 32.88 20.52
C VAL A 36 -35.66 34.15 20.13
N SER A 37 -36.59 34.06 19.19
CA SER A 37 -37.46 35.18 18.80
C SER A 37 -38.47 35.56 19.89
N ALA A 38 -38.99 34.59 20.64
CA ALA A 38 -39.89 34.83 21.77
C ALA A 38 -39.16 35.47 22.98
N ALA A 39 -37.88 35.15 23.19
CA ALA A 39 -37.06 35.77 24.24
C ALA A 39 -36.76 37.25 23.96
N ALA A 40 -36.77 37.69 22.69
CA ALA A 40 -36.53 39.08 22.30
C ALA A 40 -37.77 39.99 22.42
N ALA A 41 -38.95 39.46 22.76
CA ALA A 41 -40.23 40.20 22.73
C ALA A 41 -40.94 40.35 24.09
N ALA A 42 -40.23 40.25 25.23
CA ALA A 42 -40.82 40.50 26.54
C ALA A 42 -40.68 41.99 26.95
N PRO A 43 -41.77 42.73 27.22
CA PRO A 43 -41.69 44.14 27.60
C PRO A 43 -41.36 44.28 29.09
N ALA A 44 -40.37 45.14 29.37
CA ALA A 44 -39.93 45.52 30.70
C ALA A 44 -41.06 46.17 31.53
N VAL A 45 -41.34 45.63 32.72
CA VAL A 45 -42.19 46.25 33.74
C VAL A 45 -41.51 46.18 35.12
N SER A 46 -40.98 47.34 35.51
CA SER A 46 -40.77 47.93 36.85
C SER A 46 -40.97 47.11 38.14
N ALA A 47 -39.94 47.09 39.00
CA ALA A 47 -39.94 47.42 40.44
C ALA A 47 -38.49 47.26 41.00
N SER A 48 -37.78 48.30 41.48
CA SER A 48 -37.82 48.85 42.85
C SER A 48 -37.58 47.75 43.91
N THR A 49 -36.55 47.71 44.76
CA THR A 49 -35.75 48.74 45.46
C THR A 49 -34.65 48.06 46.30
N ASN A 50 -33.60 48.83 46.65
CA ASN A 50 -32.61 48.65 47.75
C ASN A 50 -31.50 47.63 47.55
N SER A 51 -30.24 47.85 47.93
CA SER A 51 -29.44 49.04 48.35
C SER A 51 -28.04 48.48 48.69
N ASN A 52 -26.97 49.18 48.31
CA ASN A 52 -25.57 49.05 48.79
C ASN A 52 -24.84 47.74 48.37
N ASP A 53 -23.58 47.68 47.92
CA ASP A 53 -22.39 48.51 48.15
C ASP A 53 -21.41 48.46 46.93
N GLU A 54 -20.47 49.41 46.97
CA GLU A 54 -19.24 49.66 46.19
C GLU A 54 -18.45 48.36 45.85
N ASP A 55 -17.72 48.14 44.76
CA ASP A 55 -16.85 48.98 43.92
C ASP A 55 -16.71 48.38 42.50
N LYS A 56 -16.54 49.27 41.52
CA LYS A 56 -16.35 48.97 40.10
C LYS A 56 -14.87 48.88 39.76
N GLU A 57 -14.45 47.79 39.14
CA GLU A 57 -13.41 47.84 38.10
C GLU A 57 -13.77 46.92 36.93
N SER A 58 -13.33 47.35 35.75
CA SER A 58 -13.86 47.06 34.42
C SER A 58 -13.65 45.62 33.91
N ALA A 59 -14.72 45.01 33.38
CA ALA A 59 -14.63 44.02 32.30
C ALA A 59 -15.99 43.93 31.59
N GLY A 60 -16.18 44.75 30.56
CA GLY A 60 -17.37 44.76 29.73
C GLY A 60 -17.01 44.36 28.30
N ALA A 61 -17.83 43.45 27.75
CA ALA A 61 -18.06 43.18 26.33
C ALA A 61 -16.98 42.39 25.55
N GLU A 62 -16.82 41.09 25.84
CA GLU A 62 -16.19 40.12 24.91
C GLU A 62 -16.98 38.81 24.73
N GLY A 63 -18.24 38.73 25.15
CA GLY A 63 -19.03 37.49 25.13
C GLY A 63 -19.72 37.16 23.79
N ASP A 64 -20.18 38.17 23.04
CA ASP A 64 -20.98 37.95 21.83
C ASP A 64 -20.15 37.97 20.52
N SER A 65 -18.89 38.41 20.58
CA SER A 65 -17.98 38.43 19.41
C SER A 65 -17.39 37.05 19.10
N ALA A 66 -17.22 36.18 20.10
CA ALA A 66 -16.57 34.89 19.93
C ALA A 66 -17.46 33.90 19.16
N VAL A 67 -18.77 33.92 19.40
CA VAL A 67 -19.73 33.07 18.69
C VAL A 67 -19.91 33.55 17.25
N GLU A 68 -19.87 34.87 17.02
CA GLU A 68 -19.94 35.45 15.68
C GLU A 68 -18.65 35.23 14.86
N GLU A 69 -17.47 35.30 15.48
CA GLU A 69 -16.19 34.92 14.84
C GLU A 69 -16.09 33.41 14.58
N GLU A 70 -16.60 32.56 15.46
CA GLU A 70 -16.59 31.10 15.25
C GLU A 70 -17.52 30.70 14.10
N LEU A 71 -18.68 31.35 13.98
CA LEU A 71 -19.60 31.17 12.85
C LEU A 71 -19.03 31.74 11.54
N LYS A 72 -18.40 32.91 11.56
CA LYS A 72 -17.70 33.47 10.38
C LYS A 72 -16.52 32.61 9.95
N SER A 73 -15.76 32.06 10.90
CA SER A 73 -14.64 31.15 10.62
C SER A 73 -15.14 29.84 10.00
N LYS A 74 -16.24 29.25 10.52
CA LYS A 74 -16.88 28.06 9.93
C LYS A 74 -17.46 28.32 8.53
N ILE A 75 -18.04 29.49 8.28
CA ILE A 75 -18.52 29.88 6.95
C ILE A 75 -17.35 30.06 5.98
N THR A 76 -16.26 30.70 6.40
CA THR A 76 -15.06 30.90 5.58
C THR A 76 -14.37 29.56 5.27
N LEU A 77 -14.38 28.62 6.21
CA LEU A 77 -13.86 27.25 6.03
C LEU A 77 -14.71 26.46 5.03
N LEU A 78 -16.05 26.54 5.13
CA LEU A 78 -16.98 25.90 4.19
C LEU A 78 -16.93 26.54 2.80
N GLU A 79 -16.72 27.86 2.69
CA GLU A 79 -16.50 28.54 1.42
C GLU A 79 -15.15 28.14 0.78
N ALA A 80 -14.10 27.95 1.59
CA ALA A 80 -12.81 27.43 1.13
C ALA A 80 -12.90 25.95 0.68
N GLU A 81 -13.74 25.14 1.33
CA GLU A 81 -14.00 23.74 0.99
C GLU A 81 -14.87 23.59 -0.27
N ILE A 82 -15.81 24.51 -0.50
CA ILE A 82 -16.58 24.60 -1.75
C ILE A 82 -15.70 25.09 -2.92
N VAL A 83 -14.72 25.95 -2.65
CA VAL A 83 -13.75 26.42 -3.65
C VAL A 83 -12.68 25.36 -3.96
N SER A 84 -12.29 24.52 -2.98
CA SER A 84 -11.36 23.39 -3.21
C SER A 84 -12.02 22.23 -3.96
N LEU A 85 -13.34 22.05 -3.83
CA LEU A 85 -14.13 21.06 -4.57
C LEU A 85 -14.32 21.36 -6.07
N ASN A 86 -13.73 22.44 -6.60
CA ASN A 86 -13.80 22.80 -8.02
C ASN A 86 -12.51 22.56 -8.83
N HIS A 87 -11.54 21.79 -8.31
CA HIS A 87 -10.38 21.37 -9.11
C HIS A 87 -10.69 20.12 -9.96
N VAL A 88 -11.35 20.36 -11.09
CA VAL A 88 -11.45 19.44 -12.23
C VAL A 88 -10.10 19.44 -12.99
N PRO A 89 -9.66 18.32 -13.60
CA PRO A 89 -8.41 18.27 -14.36
C PRO A 89 -8.40 19.36 -15.43
N SER A 90 -7.28 20.07 -15.55
CA SER A 90 -6.97 21.13 -16.51
C SER A 90 -8.05 21.33 -17.58
N LYS A 91 -8.84 22.41 -17.45
CA LYS A 91 -9.87 22.84 -18.42
C LYS A 91 -9.42 22.74 -19.89
N ASN A 92 -8.12 22.76 -20.16
CA ASN A 92 -7.55 22.57 -21.49
C ASN A 92 -7.70 21.14 -22.06
N ALA A 93 -7.60 20.09 -21.24
CA ALA A 93 -7.75 18.71 -21.70
C ALA A 93 -9.21 18.40 -22.08
N GLN A 94 -10.17 18.77 -21.23
CA GLN A 94 -11.60 18.65 -21.54
C GLN A 94 -12.02 19.53 -22.72
N LYS A 95 -11.43 20.72 -22.87
CA LYS A 95 -11.71 21.62 -24.01
C LYS A 95 -11.15 21.07 -25.32
N LYS A 96 -9.97 20.43 -25.29
CA LYS A 96 -9.37 19.77 -26.46
C LYS A 96 -10.19 18.55 -26.91
N LEU A 97 -10.60 17.70 -25.97
CA LEU A 97 -11.49 16.56 -26.24
C LEU A 97 -12.87 16.98 -26.77
N ARG A 98 -13.46 18.07 -26.24
CA ARG A 98 -14.70 18.65 -26.79
C ARG A 98 -14.52 19.22 -28.19
N GLN A 99 -13.35 19.77 -28.52
CA GLN A 99 -13.04 20.25 -29.87
C GLN A 99 -12.88 19.10 -30.86
N GLU A 100 -12.18 18.02 -30.49
CA GLU A 100 -11.99 16.83 -31.33
C GLU A 100 -13.33 16.09 -31.57
N LEU A 101 -14.18 16.00 -30.55
CA LEU A 101 -15.55 15.46 -30.68
C LEU A 101 -16.43 16.31 -31.62
N ASN A 102 -16.28 17.63 -31.59
CA ASN A 102 -17.04 18.51 -32.46
C ASN A 102 -16.52 18.46 -33.92
N HIS A 103 -15.22 18.28 -34.14
CA HIS A 103 -14.65 18.06 -35.48
C HIS A 103 -15.11 16.75 -36.11
N THR A 104 -15.13 15.66 -35.34
CA THR A 104 -15.62 14.35 -35.82
C THR A 104 -17.12 14.38 -36.14
N LYS A 105 -17.94 15.06 -35.32
CA LYS A 105 -19.36 15.29 -35.63
C LYS A 105 -19.57 16.11 -36.90
N ALA A 106 -18.76 17.14 -37.13
CA ALA A 106 -18.83 17.95 -38.34
C ALA A 106 -18.46 17.14 -39.60
N ALA A 107 -17.38 16.35 -39.53
CA ALA A 107 -16.96 15.47 -40.63
C ALA A 107 -18.00 14.39 -40.96
N LYS A 108 -18.71 13.87 -39.95
CA LYS A 108 -19.84 12.95 -40.15
C LYS A 108 -21.00 13.62 -40.89
N GLN A 109 -21.41 14.83 -40.47
CA GLN A 109 -22.47 15.58 -41.15
C GLN A 109 -22.12 15.91 -42.60
N GLU A 110 -20.85 16.19 -42.90
CA GLU A 110 -20.37 16.46 -44.26
C GLU A 110 -20.41 15.20 -45.15
N ALA A 111 -20.06 14.03 -44.60
CA ALA A 111 -20.17 12.75 -45.29
C ALA A 111 -21.64 12.34 -45.55
N GLU A 112 -22.52 12.53 -44.56
CA GLU A 112 -23.97 12.29 -44.71
C GLU A 112 -24.60 13.23 -45.76
N ALA A 113 -24.16 14.49 -45.82
CA ALA A 113 -24.58 15.44 -46.85
C ALA A 113 -24.13 15.01 -48.26
N LEU A 114 -22.89 14.52 -48.40
CA LEU A 114 -22.38 13.96 -49.66
C LEU A 114 -23.20 12.76 -50.14
N VAL A 115 -23.51 11.82 -49.25
CA VAL A 115 -24.36 10.65 -49.56
C VAL A 115 -25.77 11.08 -49.96
N ALA A 116 -26.34 12.08 -49.28
CA ALA A 116 -27.65 12.64 -49.65
C ALA A 116 -27.62 13.29 -51.04
N THR A 117 -26.53 13.99 -51.39
CA THR A 117 -26.36 14.62 -52.70
C THR A 117 -26.22 13.57 -53.81
N LEU A 118 -25.41 12.53 -53.59
CA LEU A 118 -25.24 11.42 -54.53
C LEU A 118 -26.54 10.64 -54.74
N ARG A 119 -27.36 10.44 -53.69
CA ARG A 119 -28.69 9.85 -53.82
C ARG A 119 -29.63 10.73 -54.64
N ALA A 120 -29.61 12.05 -54.43
CA ALA A 120 -30.42 12.98 -55.21
C ALA A 120 -30.01 13.00 -56.70
N ASP A 121 -28.71 12.91 -57.00
CA ASP A 121 -28.20 12.83 -58.38
C ASP A 121 -28.55 11.48 -59.05
N LEU A 122 -28.48 10.37 -58.29
CA LEU A 122 -28.95 9.06 -58.75
C LEU A 122 -30.46 9.09 -59.08
N GLU A 123 -31.27 9.71 -58.23
CA GLU A 123 -32.72 9.85 -58.41
C GLU A 123 -33.04 10.75 -59.62
N LYS A 124 -32.26 11.82 -59.82
CA LYS A 124 -32.34 12.67 -61.03
C LYS A 124 -31.98 11.92 -62.31
N ALA A 125 -30.92 11.11 -62.29
CA ALA A 125 -30.49 10.29 -63.43
C ALA A 125 -31.51 9.19 -63.76
N GLN A 126 -32.17 8.63 -62.74
CA GLN A 126 -33.27 7.68 -62.92
C GLN A 126 -34.54 8.35 -63.47
N ALA A 127 -34.83 9.58 -63.03
CA ALA A 127 -35.98 10.36 -63.52
C ALA A 127 -35.81 10.82 -64.97
N THR A 128 -34.61 11.17 -65.41
CA THR A 128 -34.34 11.57 -66.82
C THR A 128 -34.25 10.38 -67.77
N GLY A 129 -33.96 9.17 -67.28
CA GLY A 129 -33.97 7.94 -68.08
C GLY A 129 -35.37 7.39 -68.41
N ALA A 130 -36.43 7.91 -67.78
CA ALA A 130 -37.78 7.37 -67.89
C ALA A 130 -38.75 8.18 -68.77
N SER A 131 -38.33 9.29 -69.40
CA SER A 131 -39.25 10.22 -70.08
C SER A 131 -39.15 10.32 -71.60
N ASP A 132 -38.45 9.44 -72.32
CA ASP A 132 -38.43 9.43 -73.79
C ASP A 132 -38.74 8.01 -74.33
N SER A 133 -39.99 7.59 -74.18
CA SER A 133 -40.54 6.42 -74.88
C SER A 133 -41.63 6.82 -75.87
N GLU A 134 -41.38 7.81 -76.73
CA GLU A 134 -42.27 8.08 -77.88
C GLU A 134 -41.58 8.95 -78.95
N PHE A 135 -40.51 8.49 -79.60
CA PHE A 135 -40.25 8.89 -80.99
C PHE A 135 -39.27 7.95 -81.73
N ASN A 136 -39.67 7.55 -82.93
CA ASN A 136 -38.98 6.66 -83.87
C ASN A 136 -37.57 7.14 -84.28
N GLY A 137 -36.66 6.18 -84.47
CA GLY A 137 -35.54 6.35 -85.42
C GLY A 137 -34.23 5.68 -85.00
N ALA A 138 -33.82 4.66 -85.74
CA ALA A 138 -32.60 3.89 -85.54
C ALA A 138 -31.32 4.75 -85.58
N ALA A 139 -30.78 5.12 -84.42
CA ALA A 139 -29.38 5.55 -84.24
C ALA A 139 -28.83 5.42 -82.80
N THR A 140 -29.62 5.02 -81.81
CA THR A 140 -29.31 5.30 -80.39
C THR A 140 -29.06 4.04 -79.54
N VAL A 141 -28.23 3.10 -80.01
CA VAL A 141 -27.83 1.92 -79.22
C VAL A 141 -26.57 2.17 -78.38
N VAL A 142 -25.85 3.27 -78.60
CA VAL A 142 -24.59 3.57 -77.89
C VAL A 142 -24.79 4.43 -76.63
N ALA A 143 -25.85 5.24 -76.53
CA ALA A 143 -26.06 6.13 -75.38
C ALA A 143 -26.71 5.46 -74.15
N GLY A 144 -27.39 4.32 -74.31
CA GLY A 144 -28.02 3.58 -73.21
C GLY A 144 -27.05 2.77 -72.34
N ALA A 145 -25.91 2.35 -72.89
CA ALA A 145 -24.89 1.62 -72.14
C ALA A 145 -24.04 2.54 -71.24
N GLU A 146 -23.86 3.80 -71.66
CA GLU A 146 -23.12 4.80 -70.88
C GLU A 146 -23.92 5.29 -69.65
N SER A 147 -25.25 5.39 -69.75
CA SER A 147 -26.10 5.78 -68.62
C SER A 147 -26.26 4.66 -67.57
N GLU A 148 -26.37 3.39 -67.98
CA GLU A 148 -26.34 2.26 -67.05
C GLU A 148 -24.99 2.11 -66.35
N GLY A 149 -23.88 2.36 -67.07
CA GLY A 149 -22.54 2.39 -66.49
C GLY A 149 -22.37 3.48 -65.44
N ALA A 150 -22.88 4.69 -65.70
CA ALA A 150 -22.85 5.81 -64.75
C ALA A 150 -23.72 5.56 -63.52
N ILE A 151 -24.91 4.97 -63.69
CA ILE A 151 -25.80 4.59 -62.57
C ILE A 151 -25.17 3.51 -61.70
N LYS A 152 -24.48 2.53 -62.30
CA LYS A 152 -23.76 1.49 -61.56
C LYS A 152 -22.58 2.06 -60.79
N ALA A 153 -21.79 2.93 -61.41
CA ALA A 153 -20.67 3.61 -60.75
C ALA A 153 -21.13 4.46 -59.54
N LEU A 154 -22.24 5.19 -59.67
CA LEU A 154 -22.82 5.95 -58.56
C LEU A 154 -23.32 5.04 -57.42
N LYS A 155 -23.92 3.88 -57.73
CA LYS A 155 -24.34 2.90 -56.71
C LYS A 155 -23.16 2.30 -55.97
N ASP A 156 -22.10 1.91 -56.70
CA ASP A 156 -20.90 1.34 -56.10
C ASP A 156 -20.22 2.39 -55.19
N GLN A 157 -20.16 3.66 -55.63
CA GLN A 157 -19.59 4.77 -54.85
C GLN A 157 -20.43 5.12 -53.60
N ILE A 158 -21.76 5.05 -53.66
CA ILE A 158 -22.64 5.20 -52.49
C ILE A 158 -22.41 4.04 -51.51
N SER A 159 -22.32 2.80 -52.01
CA SER A 159 -22.10 1.63 -51.17
C SER A 159 -20.73 1.66 -50.47
N GLU A 160 -19.69 2.15 -51.14
CA GLU A 160 -18.35 2.33 -50.57
C GLU A 160 -18.35 3.43 -49.48
N GLN A 161 -19.04 4.55 -49.71
CA GLN A 161 -19.20 5.61 -48.70
C GLN A 161 -20.01 5.15 -47.48
N GLU A 162 -21.05 4.32 -47.66
CA GLU A 162 -21.84 3.76 -46.56
C GLU A 162 -21.02 2.80 -45.68
N ILE A 163 -20.12 2.01 -46.27
CA ILE A 163 -19.18 1.15 -45.52
C ILE A 163 -18.20 2.01 -44.70
N ILE A 164 -17.63 3.06 -45.30
CA ILE A 164 -16.70 3.98 -44.62
C ILE A 164 -17.39 4.70 -43.44
N ILE A 165 -18.65 5.09 -43.59
CA ILE A 165 -19.44 5.69 -42.50
C ILE A 165 -19.71 4.67 -41.39
N GLY A 166 -20.06 3.43 -41.74
CA GLY A 166 -20.27 2.35 -40.78
C GLY A 166 -19.03 2.02 -39.94
N ASP A 167 -17.86 1.96 -40.57
CA ASP A 167 -16.59 1.72 -39.87
C ASP A 167 -16.21 2.89 -38.95
N LYS A 168 -16.42 4.13 -39.41
CA LYS A 168 -16.22 5.33 -38.57
C LYS A 168 -17.16 5.37 -37.37
N ASP A 169 -18.43 4.98 -37.52
CA ASP A 169 -19.38 4.91 -36.42
C ASP A 169 -19.01 3.83 -35.40
N LYS A 170 -18.49 2.69 -35.85
CA LYS A 170 -17.98 1.65 -34.97
C LYS A 170 -16.74 2.11 -34.19
N THR A 171 -15.83 2.82 -34.85
CA THR A 171 -14.62 3.38 -34.22
C THR A 171 -14.98 4.47 -33.20
N LEU A 172 -15.95 5.34 -33.52
CA LEU A 172 -16.49 6.35 -32.60
C LEU A 172 -17.18 5.72 -31.38
N ALA A 173 -17.92 4.63 -31.57
CA ALA A 173 -18.55 3.91 -30.46
C ALA A 173 -17.52 3.29 -29.51
N GLU A 174 -16.44 2.69 -30.03
CA GLU A 174 -15.32 2.19 -29.21
C GLU A 174 -14.59 3.32 -28.47
N GLN A 175 -14.36 4.46 -29.13
CA GLN A 175 -13.75 5.63 -28.48
C GLN A 175 -14.63 6.19 -27.36
N HIS A 176 -15.95 6.25 -27.56
CA HIS A 176 -16.91 6.64 -26.52
C HIS A 176 -16.92 5.66 -25.35
N SER A 177 -16.88 4.35 -25.61
CA SER A 177 -16.80 3.33 -24.55
C SER A 177 -15.54 3.47 -23.71
N LYS A 178 -14.37 3.70 -24.34
CA LYS A 178 -13.11 3.94 -23.63
C LYS A 178 -13.15 5.22 -22.80
N LEU A 179 -13.76 6.29 -23.34
CA LEU A 179 -13.91 7.55 -22.63
C LEU A 179 -14.80 7.41 -21.39
N ASP A 180 -15.90 6.66 -21.48
CA ASP A 180 -16.80 6.41 -20.35
C ASP A 180 -16.14 5.54 -19.25
N GLU A 181 -15.30 4.57 -19.63
CA GLU A 181 -14.50 3.81 -18.68
C GLU A 181 -13.44 4.66 -17.99
N GLU A 182 -12.79 5.57 -18.72
CA GLU A 182 -11.78 6.46 -18.16
C GLU A 182 -12.40 7.53 -17.25
N LEU A 183 -13.62 8.00 -17.58
CA LEU A 183 -14.40 8.89 -16.71
C LEU A 183 -14.80 8.20 -15.40
N LYS A 184 -15.24 6.94 -15.46
CA LYS A 184 -15.51 6.12 -14.27
C LYS A 184 -14.25 5.87 -13.43
N ARG A 185 -13.10 5.61 -14.05
CA ARG A 185 -11.81 5.51 -13.34
C ARG A 185 -11.46 6.82 -12.64
N GLN A 186 -11.70 7.96 -13.27
CA GLN A 186 -11.52 9.27 -12.63
C GLN A 186 -12.44 9.49 -11.43
N GLU A 187 -13.73 9.16 -11.52
CA GLU A 187 -14.66 9.27 -10.39
C GLU A 187 -14.25 8.37 -9.21
N ILE A 188 -13.79 7.15 -9.48
CA ILE A 188 -13.27 6.24 -8.45
C ILE A 188 -12.03 6.83 -7.78
N LEU A 189 -11.09 7.39 -8.57
CA LEU A 189 -9.89 8.03 -8.04
C LEU A 189 -10.23 9.28 -7.21
N GLN A 190 -11.18 10.11 -7.65
CA GLN A 190 -11.64 11.27 -6.88
C GLN A 190 -12.27 10.86 -5.55
N THR A 191 -13.11 9.82 -5.55
CA THR A 191 -13.71 9.28 -4.32
C THR A 191 -12.62 8.77 -3.37
N ARG A 192 -11.59 8.11 -3.92
CA ARG A 192 -10.45 7.61 -3.12
C ARG A 192 -9.60 8.74 -2.52
N ILE A 193 -9.41 9.83 -3.25
CA ILE A 193 -8.71 11.02 -2.76
C ILE A 193 -9.47 11.65 -1.59
N GLN A 194 -10.80 11.81 -1.71
CA GLN A 194 -11.63 12.33 -0.61
C GLN A 194 -11.63 11.43 0.63
N GLU A 195 -11.60 10.11 0.46
CA GLU A 195 -11.42 9.18 1.58
C GLU A 195 -10.05 9.34 2.25
N LEU A 196 -8.99 9.55 1.45
CA LEU A 196 -7.64 9.75 1.97
C LEU A 196 -7.52 11.09 2.73
N GLU A 197 -8.14 12.16 2.25
CA GLU A 197 -8.19 13.45 2.94
C GLU A 197 -8.86 13.32 4.32
N LYS A 198 -10.00 12.61 4.41
CA LYS A 198 -10.65 12.31 5.70
C LYS A 198 -9.76 11.50 6.64
N THR A 199 -8.97 10.56 6.11
CA THR A 199 -8.01 9.81 6.94
C THR A 199 -6.85 10.69 7.44
N VAL A 200 -6.41 11.65 6.65
CA VAL A 200 -5.36 12.60 7.07
C VAL A 200 -5.87 13.51 8.19
N ASP A 201 -7.10 13.99 8.11
CA ASP A 201 -7.68 14.86 9.14
C ASP A 201 -7.93 14.10 10.46
N THR A 202 -8.31 12.83 10.39
CA THR A 202 -8.42 11.98 11.60
C THR A 202 -7.07 11.69 12.22
N VAL A 203 -6.00 11.50 11.43
CA VAL A 203 -4.63 11.37 11.95
C VAL A 203 -4.19 12.66 12.65
N LYS A 204 -4.43 13.84 12.05
CA LYS A 204 -4.11 15.13 12.69
C LYS A 204 -4.84 15.34 14.02
N ALA A 205 -6.11 14.94 14.11
CA ALA A 205 -6.87 15.01 15.35
C ALA A 205 -6.27 14.11 16.45
N LEU A 206 -5.86 12.89 16.09
CA LEU A 206 -5.17 11.98 17.01
C LEU A 206 -3.81 12.52 17.46
N GLU A 207 -3.11 13.23 16.60
CA GLU A 207 -1.81 13.86 16.91
C GLU A 207 -1.97 15.01 17.91
N GLN A 208 -3.03 15.83 17.77
CA GLN A 208 -3.39 16.85 18.77
C GLN A 208 -3.80 16.24 20.12
N ASP A 209 -4.51 15.11 20.11
CA ASP A 209 -4.90 14.43 21.34
C ASP A 209 -3.69 13.76 22.03
N LYS A 210 -2.70 13.30 21.25
CA LYS A 210 -1.41 12.85 21.78
C LYS A 210 -0.66 13.97 22.51
N GLU A 211 -0.57 15.17 21.92
CA GLU A 211 0.07 16.32 22.56
C GLU A 211 -0.62 16.73 23.87
N LYS A 212 -1.96 16.68 23.91
CA LYS A 212 -2.73 16.91 25.16
C LYS A 212 -2.44 15.85 26.22
N PHE A 213 -2.30 14.58 25.81
CA PHE A 213 -1.95 13.49 26.72
C PHE A 213 -0.54 13.65 27.29
N GLU A 214 0.45 14.04 26.49
CA GLU A 214 1.81 14.31 26.97
C GLU A 214 1.87 15.46 27.98
N LEU A 215 1.06 16.51 27.78
CA LEU A 215 0.92 17.62 28.73
C LEU A 215 0.30 17.17 30.07
N LEU A 216 -0.76 16.36 30.02
CA LEU A 216 -1.36 15.78 31.23
C LEU A 216 -0.41 14.84 31.96
N PHE A 217 0.41 14.09 31.22
CA PHE A 217 1.40 13.17 31.79
C PHE A 217 2.48 13.92 32.56
N LYS A 218 3.02 15.00 31.98
CA LYS A 218 3.97 15.89 32.66
C LYS A 218 3.40 16.52 33.92
N ASP A 219 2.12 16.91 33.92
CA ASP A 219 1.46 17.49 35.10
C ASP A 219 1.22 16.43 36.21
N LEU A 220 1.01 15.17 35.84
CA LEU A 220 0.92 14.07 36.81
C LEU A 220 2.29 13.69 37.39
N GLU A 221 3.35 13.66 36.58
CA GLU A 221 4.72 13.41 37.06
C GLU A 221 5.18 14.48 38.06
N THR A 222 4.90 15.77 37.78
CA THR A 222 5.24 16.85 38.71
C THR A 222 4.46 16.77 40.01
N LYS A 223 3.16 16.44 39.96
CA LYS A 223 2.34 16.23 41.16
C LYS A 223 2.80 15.02 41.98
N LEU A 224 3.19 13.93 41.32
CA LEU A 224 3.71 12.74 41.99
C LEU A 224 5.03 13.03 42.69
N ALA A 225 5.95 13.75 42.03
CA ALA A 225 7.23 14.16 42.60
C ALA A 225 7.05 15.08 43.83
N HIS A 226 6.08 16.00 43.78
CA HIS A 226 5.78 16.86 44.92
C HIS A 226 5.19 16.09 46.10
N ALA A 227 4.28 15.14 45.83
CA ALA A 227 3.70 14.29 46.87
C ALA A 227 4.77 13.39 47.53
N THR A 228 5.73 12.84 46.77
CA THR A 228 6.82 12.02 47.37
C THR A 228 7.73 12.86 48.27
N GLU A 229 7.99 14.13 47.90
CA GLU A 229 8.79 15.05 48.70
C GLU A 229 8.09 15.46 50.01
N GLU A 230 6.77 15.72 49.97
CA GLU A 230 5.95 16.02 51.15
C GLU A 230 5.85 14.82 52.12
N HIS A 231 5.69 13.61 51.60
CA HIS A 231 5.63 12.40 52.44
C HIS A 231 6.99 12.07 53.09
N SER A 232 8.09 12.25 52.37
CA SER A 232 9.45 12.08 52.90
C SER A 232 9.75 13.06 54.03
N THR A 233 9.40 14.34 53.85
CA THR A 233 9.59 15.37 54.87
C THR A 233 8.69 15.18 56.09
N SER A 234 7.45 14.74 55.91
CA SER A 234 6.52 14.43 57.00
C SER A 234 6.97 13.22 57.83
N ALA A 235 7.44 12.15 57.19
CA ALA A 235 7.98 10.97 57.88
C ALA A 235 9.25 11.30 58.69
N ALA A 236 10.16 12.10 58.13
CA ALA A 236 11.35 12.58 58.84
C ALA A 236 11.00 13.47 60.05
N ALA A 237 9.97 14.31 59.93
CA ALA A 237 9.50 15.16 61.02
C ALA A 237 8.89 14.34 62.17
N MET A 238 8.03 13.35 61.89
CA MET A 238 7.47 12.45 62.90
C MET A 238 8.56 11.65 63.64
N GLN A 239 9.55 11.13 62.90
CA GLN A 239 10.61 10.34 63.51
C GLN A 239 11.51 11.18 64.43
N LYS A 240 11.73 12.46 64.10
CA LYS A 240 12.43 13.41 64.96
C LYS A 240 11.61 13.75 66.22
N SER A 241 10.31 14.01 66.09
CA SER A 241 9.43 14.28 67.24
C SER A 241 9.37 13.08 68.21
N LEU A 242 9.39 11.84 67.70
CA LEU A 242 9.40 10.64 68.52
C LEU A 242 10.71 10.48 69.31
N GLN A 243 11.86 10.84 68.73
CA GLN A 243 13.14 10.85 69.45
C GLN A 243 13.19 11.93 70.54
N GLU A 244 12.67 13.12 70.27
CA GLU A 244 12.60 14.21 71.26
C GLU A 244 11.66 13.84 72.42
N PHE A 245 10.56 13.14 72.16
CA PHE A 245 9.63 12.69 73.20
C PHE A 245 10.26 11.66 74.14
N LYS A 246 10.99 10.67 73.59
CA LYS A 246 11.72 9.67 74.39
C LYS A 246 12.81 10.28 75.27
N GLY A 247 13.46 11.36 74.81
CA GLY A 247 14.40 12.12 75.63
C GLY A 247 13.72 12.77 76.83
N LYS A 248 12.60 13.47 76.61
CA LYS A 248 11.84 14.15 77.66
C LYS A 248 11.24 13.18 78.69
N GLU A 249 10.79 12.01 78.26
CA GLU A 249 10.28 10.95 79.15
C GLU A 249 11.36 10.45 80.12
N SER A 250 12.58 10.21 79.63
CA SER A 250 13.73 9.85 80.48
C SER A 250 14.00 10.90 81.55
N ASP A 251 13.90 12.18 81.20
CA ASP A 251 14.21 13.28 82.11
C ASP A 251 13.10 13.49 83.15
N LEU A 252 11.83 13.43 82.73
CA LEU A 252 10.67 13.45 83.63
C LEU A 252 10.66 12.26 84.61
N SER A 253 11.05 11.07 84.14
CA SER A 253 11.14 9.87 84.98
C SER A 253 12.22 10.01 86.06
N LYS A 254 13.40 10.56 85.71
CA LYS A 254 14.46 10.87 86.69
C LYS A 254 14.04 11.94 87.69
N GLU A 255 13.33 12.97 87.25
CA GLU A 255 12.84 14.05 88.10
C GLU A 255 11.75 13.57 89.08
N LEU A 256 10.83 12.72 88.61
CA LEU A 256 9.83 12.06 89.46
C LEU A 256 10.49 11.14 90.50
N GLN A 257 11.51 10.37 90.11
CA GLN A 257 12.25 9.51 91.03
C GLN A 257 13.03 10.32 92.08
N ALA A 258 13.64 11.44 91.69
CA ALA A 258 14.34 12.35 92.60
C ALA A 258 13.37 13.03 93.58
N SER A 259 12.19 13.44 93.12
CA SER A 259 11.13 14.02 93.97
C SER A 259 10.61 12.99 94.99
N LYS A 260 10.37 11.74 94.57
CA LYS A 260 9.99 10.63 95.47
C LYS A 260 11.01 10.39 96.58
N MET A 261 12.31 10.42 96.26
CA MET A 261 13.37 10.28 97.27
C MET A 261 13.36 11.43 98.27
N LYS A 262 13.21 12.69 97.81
CA LYS A 262 13.13 13.86 98.69
C LYS A 262 11.91 13.83 99.62
N VAL A 263 10.74 13.40 99.12
CA VAL A 263 9.53 13.24 99.95
C VAL A 263 9.74 12.18 101.04
N GLN A 264 10.45 11.08 100.73
CA GLN A 264 10.80 10.07 101.73
C GLN A 264 11.80 10.58 102.77
N GLU A 265 12.82 11.36 102.37
CA GLU A 265 13.77 11.97 103.29
C GLU A 265 13.09 12.98 104.23
N LEU A 266 12.22 13.84 103.71
CA LEU A 266 11.47 14.79 104.53
C LEU A 266 10.46 14.11 105.44
N ALA A 267 9.86 12.99 105.04
CA ALA A 267 9.00 12.21 105.92
C ALA A 267 9.79 11.66 107.13
N LYS A 268 11.00 11.13 106.90
CA LYS A 268 11.89 10.70 107.99
C LYS A 268 12.31 11.86 108.89
N ALA A 269 12.72 12.99 108.32
CA ALA A 269 13.09 14.19 109.08
C ALA A 269 11.92 14.76 109.90
N LEU A 270 10.70 14.71 109.36
CA LEU A 270 9.49 15.11 110.08
C LEU A 270 9.18 14.19 111.25
N ASP A 271 9.34 12.87 111.08
CA ASP A 271 9.11 11.90 112.16
C ASP A 271 10.17 12.03 113.27
N GLU A 272 11.43 12.29 112.91
CA GLU A 272 12.51 12.60 113.85
C GLU A 272 12.26 13.93 114.58
N ALA A 273 11.84 14.98 113.87
CA ALA A 273 11.50 16.27 114.48
C ALA A 273 10.28 16.18 115.40
N LYS A 274 9.25 15.40 115.03
CA LYS A 274 8.09 15.12 115.89
C LYS A 274 8.49 14.35 117.15
N LYS A 275 9.41 13.39 117.02
CA LYS A 275 9.96 12.65 118.16
C LYS A 275 10.72 13.57 119.11
N HIS A 276 11.58 14.44 118.59
CA HIS A 276 12.30 15.44 119.39
C HIS A 276 11.37 16.48 120.02
N ALA A 277 10.32 16.91 119.32
CA ALA A 277 9.30 17.79 119.88
C ALA A 277 8.54 17.10 121.03
N ALA A 278 8.15 15.84 120.88
CA ALA A 278 7.50 15.07 121.94
C ALA A 278 8.41 14.85 123.16
N GLU A 279 9.70 14.61 122.94
CA GLU A 279 10.71 14.52 124.02
C GLU A 279 10.88 15.89 124.73
N ALA A 280 10.89 17.00 124.00
CA ALA A 280 10.98 18.36 124.56
C ALA A 280 9.72 18.81 125.34
N VAL A 281 8.51 18.35 124.95
CA VAL A 281 7.26 18.55 125.73
C VAL A 281 7.42 17.95 127.14
N THR A 282 8.10 16.81 127.25
CA THR A 282 8.26 16.11 128.53
C THR A 282 9.35 16.69 129.44
N SER A 283 10.30 17.47 128.90
CA SER A 283 11.40 18.06 129.67
C SER A 283 11.12 19.47 130.19
N GLY A 284 10.06 20.14 129.73
CA GLY A 284 9.65 21.47 130.24
C GLY A 284 10.61 22.62 129.87
N ASP A 285 11.45 22.43 128.85
CA ASP A 285 12.40 23.44 128.38
C ASP A 285 11.79 24.38 127.33
N GLN A 286 12.24 25.64 127.32
CA GLN A 286 11.85 26.70 126.36
C GLN A 286 12.14 26.38 124.88
N ARG A 287 12.76 25.24 124.57
CA ARG A 287 13.02 24.75 123.19
C ARG A 287 11.80 24.17 122.49
N HIS A 288 10.66 24.05 123.18
CA HIS A 288 9.42 23.53 122.61
C HIS A 288 8.89 24.38 121.45
N GLU A 289 9.05 25.71 121.52
CA GLU A 289 8.53 26.62 120.49
C GLU A 289 9.35 26.54 119.20
N GLU A 290 10.68 26.47 119.30
CA GLU A 290 11.58 26.25 118.15
C GLU A 290 11.33 24.89 117.48
N ALA A 291 11.13 23.82 118.27
CA ALA A 291 10.83 22.49 117.73
C ALA A 291 9.45 22.43 117.05
N ALA A 292 8.45 23.12 117.60
CA ALA A 292 7.12 23.20 116.99
C ALA A 292 7.13 23.99 115.67
N GLU A 293 7.92 25.05 115.59
CA GLU A 293 8.09 25.84 114.36
C GLU A 293 8.86 25.07 113.28
N GLN A 294 9.85 24.27 113.68
CA GLN A 294 10.56 23.36 112.77
C GLN A 294 9.64 22.26 112.23
N VAL A 295 8.79 21.66 113.08
CA VAL A 295 7.77 20.68 112.63
C VAL A 295 6.76 21.32 111.68
N LYS A 296 6.33 22.56 111.93
CA LYS A 296 5.41 23.29 111.04
C LYS A 296 6.05 23.56 109.67
N THR A 297 7.31 23.98 109.65
CA THR A 297 8.05 24.27 108.42
C THR A 297 8.25 23.00 107.58
N LEU A 298 8.71 21.91 108.21
CA LEU A 298 8.86 20.61 107.55
C LEU A 298 7.52 20.02 107.06
N THR A 299 6.42 20.30 107.77
CA THR A 299 5.07 19.88 107.33
C THR A 299 4.65 20.65 106.07
N GLN A 300 4.87 21.96 106.02
CA GLN A 300 4.55 22.79 104.85
C GLN A 300 5.41 22.41 103.63
N GLU A 301 6.72 22.17 103.83
CA GLU A 301 7.62 21.71 102.76
C GLU A 301 7.22 20.33 102.22
N ARG A 302 6.82 19.41 103.11
CA ARG A 302 6.31 18.09 102.70
C ARG A 302 5.01 18.21 101.90
N GLU A 303 4.07 19.04 102.34
CA GLU A 303 2.80 19.26 101.62
C GLU A 303 3.03 19.88 100.23
N ALA A 304 3.96 20.83 100.11
CA ALA A 304 4.33 21.42 98.82
C ALA A 304 4.95 20.39 97.87
N LEU A 305 5.85 19.52 98.35
CA LEU A 305 6.46 18.48 97.53
C LEU A 305 5.49 17.35 97.18
N VAL A 306 4.53 17.02 98.05
CA VAL A 306 3.45 16.06 97.73
C VAL A 306 2.57 16.60 96.60
N LYS A 307 2.22 17.89 96.61
CA LYS A 307 1.50 18.52 95.49
C LYS A 307 2.31 18.48 94.19
N MET A 308 3.59 18.83 94.25
CA MET A 308 4.47 18.74 93.08
C MET A 308 4.61 17.29 92.56
N GLN A 309 4.63 16.30 93.45
CA GLN A 309 4.65 14.89 93.07
C GLN A 309 3.34 14.46 92.41
N GLN A 310 2.18 14.92 92.89
CA GLN A 310 0.89 14.64 92.26
C GLN A 310 0.80 15.27 90.86
N GLU A 311 1.28 16.49 90.69
CA GLU A 311 1.32 17.15 89.37
C GLU A 311 2.26 16.41 88.40
N LEU A 312 3.44 15.96 88.86
CA LEU A 312 4.35 15.14 88.05
C LEU A 312 3.79 13.75 87.72
N GLU A 313 3.01 13.13 88.61
CA GLU A 313 2.34 11.86 88.33
C GLU A 313 1.21 12.01 87.30
N VAL A 314 0.47 13.12 87.33
CA VAL A 314 -0.55 13.43 86.31
C VAL A 314 0.09 13.69 84.96
N THR A 315 1.18 14.47 84.90
CA THR A 315 1.88 14.73 83.62
C THR A 315 2.56 13.48 83.07
N ASN A 316 3.14 12.64 83.92
CA ASN A 316 3.72 11.36 83.49
C ASN A 316 2.65 10.37 83.01
N LYS A 317 1.47 10.34 83.64
CA LYS A 317 0.33 9.54 83.17
C LYS A 317 -0.16 10.01 81.79
N ALA A 318 -0.29 11.32 81.59
CA ALA A 318 -0.65 11.88 80.29
C ALA A 318 0.41 11.56 79.22
N ALA A 319 1.69 11.63 79.56
CA ALA A 319 2.78 11.24 78.65
C ALA A 319 2.72 9.76 78.27
N LEU A 320 2.47 8.85 79.22
CA LEU A 320 2.28 7.42 78.97
C LEU A 320 1.06 7.12 78.09
N GLU A 321 -0.05 7.84 78.27
CA GLU A 321 -1.24 7.71 77.40
C GLU A 321 -0.93 8.16 75.97
N THR A 322 -0.18 9.25 75.79
CA THR A 322 0.27 9.68 74.45
C THR A 322 1.26 8.72 73.81
N GLN A 323 2.12 8.08 74.60
CA GLN A 323 3.03 7.04 74.12
C GLN A 323 2.28 5.78 73.70
N ALA A 324 1.29 5.33 74.49
CA ALA A 324 0.46 4.18 74.15
C ALA A 324 -0.33 4.40 72.84
N ALA A 325 -0.79 5.64 72.59
CA ALA A 325 -1.42 6.00 71.32
C ALA A 325 -0.43 5.92 70.14
N LEU A 326 0.78 6.45 70.30
CA LEU A 326 1.84 6.38 69.28
C LEU A 326 2.34 4.94 69.03
N GLU A 327 2.41 4.10 70.06
CA GLU A 327 2.75 2.68 69.92
C GLU A 327 1.65 1.90 69.18
N LYS A 328 0.38 2.21 69.43
CA LYS A 328 -0.74 1.64 68.70
C LYS A 328 -0.71 2.02 67.20
N ASP A 329 -0.39 3.28 66.90
CA ASP A 329 -0.24 3.73 65.51
C ASP A 329 0.98 3.08 64.82
N LEU A 330 2.09 2.86 65.54
CA LEU A 330 3.24 2.11 65.03
C LEU A 330 2.95 0.64 64.79
N GLU A 331 2.13 0.01 65.63
CA GLU A 331 1.72 -1.39 65.43
C GLU A 331 0.78 -1.51 64.22
N SER A 332 -0.10 -0.54 63.99
CA SER A 332 -0.90 -0.45 62.77
C SER A 332 -0.01 -0.34 61.52
N LEU A 333 1.03 0.51 61.56
CA LEU A 333 1.99 0.64 60.45
C LEU A 333 2.83 -0.64 60.24
N ARG A 334 3.12 -1.40 61.30
CA ARG A 334 3.78 -2.72 61.18
C ARG A 334 2.88 -3.77 60.56
N GLN A 335 1.60 -3.77 60.92
CA GLN A 335 0.59 -4.65 60.31
C GLN A 335 0.48 -4.34 58.82
N GLU A 336 0.39 -3.07 58.45
CA GLU A 336 0.32 -2.61 57.06
C GLU A 336 1.60 -2.95 56.28
N LYS A 337 2.77 -2.80 56.90
CA LYS A 337 4.04 -3.27 56.32
C LYS A 337 4.06 -4.79 56.12
N SER A 338 3.53 -5.58 57.06
CA SER A 338 3.40 -7.04 56.91
C SER A 338 2.47 -7.40 55.74
N ASP A 339 1.35 -6.70 55.59
CA ASP A 339 0.41 -6.91 54.48
C ASP A 339 1.04 -6.51 53.13
N LEU A 340 1.84 -5.45 53.10
CA LEU A 340 2.65 -5.08 51.93
C LEU A 340 3.72 -6.13 51.62
N GLU A 341 4.39 -6.70 52.63
CA GLU A 341 5.35 -7.80 52.43
C GLU A 341 4.69 -9.08 51.88
N VAL A 342 3.43 -9.35 52.23
CA VAL A 342 2.65 -10.43 51.63
C VAL A 342 2.34 -10.13 50.16
N LYS A 343 1.91 -8.91 49.83
CA LYS A 343 1.67 -8.49 48.44
C LYS A 343 2.94 -8.50 47.59
N VAL A 344 4.10 -8.16 48.17
CA VAL A 344 5.40 -8.28 47.49
C VAL A 344 5.73 -9.75 47.18
N LYS A 345 5.34 -10.70 48.04
CA LYS A 345 5.47 -12.14 47.75
C LYS A 345 4.49 -12.62 46.67
N GLU A 346 3.30 -12.03 46.58
CA GLU A 346 2.37 -12.28 45.47
C GLU A 346 2.93 -11.73 44.14
N HIS A 347 3.57 -10.56 44.17
CA HIS A 347 4.32 -10.04 43.01
C HIS A 347 5.47 -10.96 42.59
N ALA A 348 6.20 -11.55 43.54
CA ALA A 348 7.24 -12.53 43.24
C ALA A 348 6.67 -13.83 42.61
N ALA A 349 5.40 -14.18 42.88
CA ALA A 349 4.72 -15.28 42.20
C ALA A 349 4.36 -14.90 40.75
N VAL A 350 3.87 -13.68 40.52
CA VAL A 350 3.61 -13.14 39.17
C VAL A 350 4.90 -13.03 38.35
N GLU A 351 6.02 -12.66 38.98
CA GLU A 351 7.33 -12.62 38.33
C GLU A 351 7.82 -14.02 37.90
N LYS A 352 7.44 -15.05 38.66
CA LYS A 352 7.69 -16.45 38.32
C LYS A 352 6.84 -16.92 37.14
N ASP A 353 5.58 -16.49 37.07
CA ASP A 353 4.70 -16.76 35.93
C ASP A 353 5.17 -16.02 34.66
N LEU A 354 5.68 -14.79 34.80
CA LEU A 354 6.35 -14.07 33.71
C LEU A 354 7.61 -14.79 33.22
N GLU A 355 8.36 -15.43 34.10
CA GLU A 355 9.52 -16.24 33.73
C GLU A 355 9.12 -17.52 32.96
N VAL A 356 8.00 -18.14 33.33
CA VAL A 356 7.41 -19.26 32.55
C VAL A 356 6.99 -18.78 31.16
N LEU A 357 6.32 -17.62 31.05
CA LEU A 357 5.95 -17.04 29.75
C LEU A 357 7.18 -16.67 28.90
N ARG A 358 8.28 -16.22 29.52
CA ARG A 358 9.56 -16.00 28.82
C ARG A 358 10.14 -17.32 28.29
N GLN A 359 10.07 -18.40 29.07
CA GLN A 359 10.51 -19.72 28.60
C GLN A 359 9.66 -20.23 27.44
N GLU A 360 8.33 -20.11 27.51
CA GLU A 360 7.42 -20.44 26.41
C GLU A 360 7.71 -19.60 25.15
N LYS A 361 7.99 -18.31 25.31
CA LYS A 361 8.41 -17.43 24.21
C LYS A 361 9.72 -17.93 23.58
N THR A 362 10.72 -18.28 24.37
CA THR A 362 11.99 -18.83 23.83
C THR A 362 11.80 -20.17 23.11
N GLU A 363 10.85 -20.99 23.56
CA GLU A 363 10.50 -22.26 22.90
C GLU A 363 9.72 -22.04 21.60
N LEU A 364 8.88 -20.99 21.54
CA LEU A 364 8.23 -20.59 20.29
C LEU A 364 9.24 -19.98 19.30
N GLU A 365 10.18 -19.16 19.78
CA GLU A 365 11.27 -18.62 18.96
C GLU A 365 12.18 -19.72 18.40
N SER A 366 12.46 -20.78 19.19
CA SER A 366 13.21 -21.94 18.70
C SER A 366 12.43 -22.74 17.65
N LYS A 367 11.12 -22.96 17.84
CA LYS A 367 10.24 -23.60 16.84
C LYS A 367 10.14 -22.80 15.54
N VAL A 368 10.03 -21.47 15.63
CA VAL A 368 10.04 -20.58 14.45
C VAL A 368 11.38 -20.66 13.72
N LYS A 369 12.49 -20.73 14.48
CA LYS A 369 13.82 -20.90 13.90
C LYS A 369 13.97 -22.25 13.20
N GLU A 370 13.53 -23.35 13.81
CA GLU A 370 13.51 -24.67 13.17
C GLU A 370 12.64 -24.68 11.90
N GLN A 371 11.48 -24.04 11.93
CA GLN A 371 10.64 -23.88 10.73
C GLN A 371 11.36 -23.07 9.64
N SER A 372 12.06 -21.99 9.99
CA SER A 372 12.83 -21.20 9.03
C SER A 372 14.01 -21.99 8.42
N GLU A 373 14.67 -22.83 9.22
CA GLU A 373 15.74 -23.72 8.75
C GLU A 373 15.18 -24.84 7.85
N SER A 374 13.97 -25.34 8.12
CA SER A 374 13.28 -26.29 7.24
C SER A 374 12.91 -25.66 5.90
N LEU A 375 12.38 -24.43 5.90
CA LEU A 375 12.05 -23.68 4.69
C LEU A 375 13.30 -23.34 3.88
N SER A 376 14.43 -23.04 4.52
CA SER A 376 15.71 -22.85 3.83
C SER A 376 16.19 -24.14 3.16
N LYS A 377 16.05 -25.30 3.81
CA LYS A 377 16.39 -26.61 3.20
C LYS A 377 15.48 -26.92 2.01
N ASP A 378 14.19 -26.61 2.10
CA ASP A 378 13.27 -26.77 0.99
C ASP A 378 13.60 -25.79 -0.16
N GLN A 379 14.00 -24.56 0.15
CA GLN A 379 14.46 -23.59 -0.84
C GLN A 379 15.72 -24.08 -1.57
N ASP A 380 16.68 -24.67 -0.85
CA ASP A 380 17.89 -25.24 -1.44
C ASP A 380 17.58 -26.50 -2.27
N ARG A 381 16.62 -27.31 -1.85
CA ARG A 381 16.12 -28.45 -2.63
C ARG A 381 15.48 -27.98 -3.94
N VAL A 382 14.61 -26.97 -3.90
CA VAL A 382 13.98 -26.38 -5.09
C VAL A 382 15.05 -25.79 -6.02
N LYS A 383 16.07 -25.10 -5.49
CA LYS A 383 17.21 -24.63 -6.30
C LYS A 383 17.93 -25.79 -7.00
N SER A 384 18.18 -26.90 -6.30
CA SER A 384 18.81 -28.08 -6.91
C SER A 384 17.95 -28.73 -7.99
N GLU A 385 16.62 -28.73 -7.82
CA GLU A 385 15.68 -29.22 -8.85
C GLU A 385 15.66 -28.28 -10.06
N ILE A 386 15.71 -26.96 -9.87
CA ILE A 386 15.85 -25.97 -10.95
C ILE A 386 17.17 -26.17 -11.70
N GLU A 387 18.29 -26.35 -11.00
CA GLU A 387 19.59 -26.63 -11.63
C GLU A 387 19.55 -27.92 -12.46
N LYS A 388 18.89 -28.97 -11.95
CA LYS A 388 18.71 -30.23 -12.66
C LYS A 388 17.86 -30.05 -13.93
N VAL A 389 16.72 -29.36 -13.84
CA VAL A 389 15.85 -29.06 -15.00
C VAL A 389 16.59 -28.19 -16.02
N THR A 390 17.42 -27.25 -15.56
CA THR A 390 18.24 -26.40 -16.43
C THR A 390 19.28 -27.24 -17.20
N ALA A 391 19.92 -28.19 -16.53
CA ALA A 391 20.85 -29.13 -17.17
C ALA A 391 20.15 -30.09 -18.15
N GLU A 392 18.94 -30.55 -17.83
CA GLU A 392 18.11 -31.35 -18.74
C GLU A 392 17.70 -30.56 -19.99
N LEU A 393 17.32 -29.29 -19.84
CA LEU A 393 17.03 -28.39 -20.97
C LEU A 393 18.26 -28.13 -21.85
N GLU A 394 19.44 -28.01 -21.26
CA GLU A 394 20.69 -27.85 -22.02
C GLU A 394 21.05 -29.12 -22.81
N ASN A 395 20.79 -30.30 -22.26
CA ASN A 395 20.91 -31.57 -22.97
C ASN A 395 19.91 -31.70 -24.12
N VAL A 396 18.66 -31.26 -23.93
CA VAL A 396 17.65 -31.23 -25.01
C VAL A 396 18.11 -30.30 -26.14
N ARG A 397 18.57 -29.09 -25.82
CA ARG A 397 19.14 -28.14 -26.80
C ARG A 397 20.35 -28.72 -27.54
N LYS A 398 21.19 -29.49 -26.86
CA LYS A 398 22.31 -30.20 -27.49
C LYS A 398 21.81 -31.28 -28.47
N SER A 399 20.80 -32.05 -28.08
CA SER A 399 20.18 -33.05 -28.98
C SER A 399 19.51 -32.42 -30.21
N GLU A 400 18.95 -31.21 -30.06
CA GLU A 400 18.35 -30.45 -31.15
C GLU A 400 19.40 -29.94 -32.15
N ARG A 401 20.58 -29.51 -31.66
CA ARG A 401 21.75 -29.18 -32.51
C ARG A 401 22.28 -30.40 -33.25
N ASP A 402 22.32 -31.56 -32.60
CA ASP A 402 22.74 -32.82 -33.24
C ASP A 402 21.71 -33.28 -34.30
N ALA A 403 20.41 -33.02 -34.08
CA ALA A 403 19.36 -33.31 -35.06
C ALA A 403 19.40 -32.37 -36.27
N THR A 404 19.67 -31.08 -36.06
CA THR A 404 19.82 -30.09 -37.15
C THR A 404 21.04 -30.35 -38.01
N THR A 405 22.20 -30.66 -37.41
CA THR A 405 23.39 -31.06 -38.18
C THR A 405 23.17 -32.36 -38.97
N LYS A 406 22.38 -33.30 -38.44
CA LYS A 406 21.96 -34.51 -39.18
C LYS A 406 21.01 -34.20 -40.34
N ALA A 407 20.11 -33.24 -40.19
CA ALA A 407 19.21 -32.79 -41.26
C ALA A 407 19.99 -32.08 -42.39
N GLU A 408 21.01 -31.29 -42.04
CA GLU A 408 21.92 -30.67 -43.02
C GLU A 408 22.72 -31.72 -43.81
N ALA A 409 23.22 -32.77 -43.14
CA ALA A 409 23.93 -33.86 -43.80
C ALA A 409 23.03 -34.64 -44.78
N LEU A 410 21.78 -34.92 -44.40
CA LEU A 410 20.80 -35.55 -45.28
C LEU A 410 20.42 -34.66 -46.48
N THR A 411 20.40 -33.34 -46.28
CA THR A 411 20.15 -32.37 -47.36
C THR A 411 21.31 -32.38 -48.37
N GLN A 412 22.56 -32.41 -47.89
CA GLN A 412 23.73 -32.56 -48.75
C GLN A 412 23.74 -33.89 -49.52
N GLU A 413 23.29 -34.99 -48.88
CA GLU A 413 23.17 -36.29 -49.55
C GLU A 413 22.09 -36.27 -50.64
N ARG A 414 20.93 -35.66 -50.37
CA ARG A 414 19.87 -35.46 -51.35
C ARG A 414 20.37 -34.67 -52.56
N ASP A 415 21.12 -33.59 -52.33
CA ASP A 415 21.65 -32.74 -53.40
C ASP A 415 22.72 -33.48 -54.22
N ALA A 416 23.54 -34.32 -53.58
CA ALA A 416 24.49 -35.20 -54.28
C ALA A 416 23.79 -36.27 -55.12
N ILE A 417 22.64 -36.80 -54.68
CA ILE A 417 21.80 -37.71 -55.47
C ILE A 417 21.21 -36.96 -56.67
N LEU A 418 20.71 -35.74 -56.48
CA LEU A 418 20.14 -34.92 -57.55
C LEU A 418 21.15 -34.67 -58.69
N VAL A 419 22.41 -34.37 -58.34
CA VAL A 419 23.51 -34.22 -59.31
C VAL A 419 23.81 -35.53 -60.05
N LYS A 420 23.69 -36.69 -59.41
CA LYS A 420 23.85 -37.99 -60.08
C LYS A 420 22.68 -38.28 -61.03
N THR A 421 21.46 -37.92 -60.65
CA THR A 421 20.26 -38.12 -61.48
C THR A 421 20.33 -37.28 -62.75
N THR A 422 20.71 -36.01 -62.65
CA THR A 422 20.87 -35.13 -63.82
C THR A 422 22.01 -35.58 -64.74
N ALA A 423 23.10 -36.14 -64.19
CA ALA A 423 24.17 -36.75 -64.99
C ALA A 423 23.71 -38.02 -65.75
N LEU A 424 22.81 -38.81 -65.15
CA LEU A 424 22.21 -39.98 -65.80
C LEU A 424 21.22 -39.59 -66.90
N GLU A 425 20.42 -38.55 -66.68
CA GLU A 425 19.51 -37.99 -67.69
C GLU A 425 20.29 -37.45 -68.90
N LYS A 426 21.41 -36.76 -68.67
CA LYS A 426 22.30 -36.31 -69.75
C LYS A 426 22.86 -37.47 -70.57
N ARG A 427 23.27 -38.56 -69.92
CA ARG A 427 23.72 -39.80 -70.60
C ARG A 427 22.59 -40.50 -71.38
N LEU A 428 21.37 -40.47 -70.86
CA LEU A 428 20.19 -41.00 -71.55
C LEU A 428 19.92 -40.20 -72.83
N GLU A 429 20.06 -38.88 -72.79
CA GLU A 429 19.80 -38.01 -73.93
C GLU A 429 20.91 -38.10 -75.00
N GLU A 430 22.17 -38.27 -74.57
CA GLU A 430 23.29 -38.61 -75.46
C GLU A 430 23.08 -39.99 -76.13
N SER A 431 22.52 -40.97 -75.42
CA SER A 431 22.14 -42.28 -75.99
C SER A 431 21.01 -42.17 -77.02
N LYS A 432 20.02 -41.29 -76.81
CA LYS A 432 18.96 -41.01 -77.79
C LYS A 432 19.50 -40.32 -79.06
N LYS A 433 20.44 -39.37 -78.92
CA LYS A 433 21.12 -38.75 -80.07
C LYS A 433 21.92 -39.77 -80.91
N SER A 434 22.58 -40.74 -80.27
CA SER A 434 23.27 -41.83 -80.96
C SER A 434 22.31 -42.77 -81.72
N LYS A 435 21.09 -42.98 -81.22
CA LYS A 435 20.08 -43.85 -81.87
C LYS A 435 19.47 -43.23 -83.12
N LYS A 436 19.35 -41.89 -83.19
CA LYS A 436 18.87 -41.16 -84.37
C LYS A 436 19.87 -41.24 -85.55
N GLY A 437 21.16 -41.23 -85.27
CA GLY A 437 22.21 -41.41 -86.28
C GLY A 437 22.27 -42.81 -86.91
N HIS A 438 21.73 -43.85 -86.25
CA HIS A 438 21.59 -45.19 -86.85
C HIS A 438 20.32 -45.37 -87.67
N GLN A 439 19.32 -44.50 -87.51
CA GLN A 439 18.07 -44.55 -88.26
C GLN A 439 18.20 -43.83 -89.61
N ASP A 440 18.96 -42.72 -89.64
CA ASP A 440 19.26 -41.97 -90.87
C ASP A 440 20.28 -42.70 -91.76
N ALA A 441 21.13 -43.57 -91.20
CA ALA A 441 22.03 -44.44 -91.97
C ALA A 441 21.32 -45.62 -92.66
N LEU A 442 20.14 -46.03 -92.15
CA LEU A 442 19.34 -47.12 -92.74
C LEU A 442 18.50 -46.63 -93.94
N ALA A 443 18.11 -45.34 -93.96
CA ALA A 443 17.37 -44.73 -95.06
C ALA A 443 18.22 -44.55 -96.32
N THR A 444 19.51 -44.27 -96.17
CA THR A 444 20.46 -44.11 -97.29
C THR A 444 20.88 -45.45 -97.92
N GLN A 445 20.59 -46.58 -97.27
CA GLN A 445 20.87 -47.92 -97.81
C GLN A 445 19.74 -48.43 -98.72
N ILE A 446 18.53 -47.86 -98.63
CA ILE A 446 17.35 -48.28 -99.42
C ILE A 446 17.30 -47.59 -100.80
N ASP A 447 17.95 -46.43 -100.97
CA ASP A 447 17.90 -45.65 -102.21
C ASP A 447 18.99 -46.01 -103.25
N SER A 448 19.77 -47.07 -102.96
CA SER A 448 20.84 -47.56 -103.85
C SER A 448 20.45 -48.78 -104.71
N GLN A 449 19.15 -49.11 -104.79
CA GLN A 449 18.68 -50.33 -105.46
C GLN A 449 17.56 -50.14 -106.49
N THR A 450 17.57 -49.01 -107.22
CA THR A 450 16.74 -48.87 -108.43
C THR A 450 17.40 -48.00 -109.50
N LYS A 451 18.40 -48.55 -110.19
CA LYS A 451 18.83 -48.12 -111.53
C LYS A 451 19.25 -49.32 -112.39
N TYR A 452 18.29 -49.82 -113.16
CA TYR A 452 18.37 -50.43 -114.50
C TYR A 452 17.00 -50.04 -115.11
N ASP A 453 16.83 -49.20 -116.12
CA ASP A 453 17.55 -49.13 -117.39
C ASP A 453 17.62 -47.72 -118.01
N ALA A 454 18.55 -47.61 -118.94
CA ALA A 454 19.13 -46.42 -119.52
C ALA A 454 18.32 -45.78 -120.68
N VAL A 455 18.47 -44.45 -120.77
CA VAL A 455 18.90 -43.67 -121.95
C VAL A 455 18.35 -44.06 -123.32
N ALA A 456 17.62 -43.13 -123.96
CA ALA A 456 17.88 -42.76 -125.35
C ALA A 456 17.01 -41.59 -125.88
N ILE A 457 17.71 -40.58 -126.39
CA ILE A 457 17.33 -39.69 -127.51
C ILE A 457 16.67 -38.36 -127.14
N GLU A 458 17.53 -37.51 -126.60
CA GLU A 458 17.88 -36.19 -127.15
C GLU A 458 17.64 -36.05 -128.68
N ARG A 459 16.48 -35.54 -129.09
CA ARG A 459 16.30 -34.93 -130.43
C ARG A 459 15.38 -33.71 -130.49
N ASP A 460 14.61 -33.38 -129.47
CA ASP A 460 13.62 -32.28 -129.57
C ASP A 460 14.00 -31.05 -128.72
N ALA A 461 15.31 -30.82 -128.57
CA ALA A 461 15.96 -29.76 -127.80
C ALA A 461 15.87 -28.34 -128.42
N ALA A 462 14.87 -28.04 -129.25
CA ALA A 462 14.73 -26.71 -129.86
C ALA A 462 13.35 -26.05 -129.68
N LEU A 463 12.35 -26.72 -129.10
CA LEU A 463 11.05 -26.12 -128.77
C LEU A 463 10.74 -26.02 -127.26
N ALA A 464 11.69 -26.41 -126.40
CA ALA A 464 11.53 -26.38 -124.93
C ALA A 464 11.95 -25.06 -124.25
N LYS A 465 12.68 -24.17 -124.94
CA LYS A 465 13.18 -22.92 -124.34
C LYS A 465 12.12 -21.83 -124.10
N VAL A 466 10.88 -22.01 -124.58
CA VAL A 466 9.74 -21.13 -124.25
C VAL A 466 8.94 -21.64 -123.05
N ALA A 467 8.92 -22.96 -122.81
CA ALA A 467 8.25 -23.57 -121.65
C ALA A 467 9.07 -23.43 -120.34
N GLU A 468 10.39 -23.28 -120.44
CA GLU A 468 11.28 -23.10 -119.28
C GLU A 468 11.17 -21.68 -118.67
N THR A 469 10.84 -20.67 -119.47
CA THR A 469 10.53 -19.33 -118.96
C THR A 469 9.15 -19.24 -118.31
N GLU A 470 8.16 -20.01 -118.77
CA GLU A 470 6.84 -20.10 -118.11
C GLU A 470 6.90 -20.91 -116.81
N LYS A 471 7.79 -21.92 -116.70
CA LYS A 471 8.04 -22.63 -115.45
C LYS A 471 8.84 -21.80 -114.44
N ALA A 472 9.73 -20.92 -114.91
CA ALA A 472 10.42 -19.94 -114.06
C ALA A 472 9.48 -18.84 -113.53
N ILE A 473 8.48 -18.42 -114.32
CA ILE A 473 7.44 -17.47 -113.89
C ILE A 473 6.48 -18.12 -112.87
N LYS A 474 6.12 -19.39 -113.05
CA LYS A 474 5.30 -20.14 -112.08
C LYS A 474 6.05 -20.44 -110.76
N GLY A 475 7.37 -20.70 -110.83
CA GLY A 475 8.24 -20.81 -109.66
C GLY A 475 8.45 -19.48 -108.93
N ALA A 476 8.44 -18.35 -109.64
CA ALA A 476 8.46 -17.01 -109.04
C ALA A 476 7.12 -16.63 -108.38
N GLN A 477 6.01 -17.22 -108.84
CA GLN A 477 4.68 -17.05 -108.25
C GLN A 477 4.51 -17.92 -106.98
N ASP A 478 5.08 -19.13 -106.96
CA ASP A 478 5.11 -19.98 -105.76
C ASP A 478 6.09 -19.46 -104.69
N SER A 479 7.18 -18.79 -105.07
CA SER A 479 8.06 -18.10 -104.11
C SER A 479 7.44 -16.80 -103.60
N ALA A 480 6.65 -16.09 -104.41
CA ALA A 480 5.87 -14.94 -103.94
C ALA A 480 4.80 -15.34 -102.90
N SER A 481 4.12 -16.48 -103.08
CA SER A 481 3.17 -17.00 -102.08
C SER A 481 3.87 -17.39 -100.77
N LYS A 482 5.08 -17.96 -100.83
CA LYS A 482 5.89 -18.26 -99.64
C LYS A 482 6.46 -17.02 -98.96
N VAL A 483 6.76 -15.97 -99.72
CA VAL A 483 7.14 -14.66 -99.16
C VAL A 483 5.95 -14.03 -98.46
N GLN A 484 4.75 -14.14 -99.02
CA GLN A 484 3.51 -13.67 -98.38
C GLN A 484 3.20 -14.45 -97.08
N GLU A 485 3.35 -15.79 -97.08
CA GLU A 485 3.23 -16.61 -95.85
C GLU A 485 4.30 -16.25 -94.81
N ALA A 486 5.53 -15.94 -95.23
CA ALA A 486 6.59 -15.49 -94.35
C ALA A 486 6.33 -14.08 -93.79
N GLU A 487 5.76 -13.17 -94.59
CA GLU A 487 5.33 -11.84 -94.15
C GLU A 487 4.17 -11.92 -93.16
N GLU A 488 3.20 -12.83 -93.38
CA GLU A 488 2.13 -13.11 -92.43
C GLU A 488 2.66 -13.73 -91.13
N MET A 489 3.63 -14.64 -91.20
CA MET A 489 4.29 -15.22 -90.03
C MET A 489 5.11 -14.16 -89.27
N ILE A 490 5.82 -13.27 -89.97
CA ILE A 490 6.54 -12.15 -89.34
C ILE A 490 5.55 -11.17 -88.69
N ALA A 491 4.44 -10.87 -89.34
CA ALA A 491 3.39 -10.02 -88.77
C ALA A 491 2.77 -10.64 -87.51
N GLN A 492 2.53 -11.96 -87.53
CA GLN A 492 2.03 -12.69 -86.37
C GLN A 492 3.06 -12.73 -85.23
N LEU A 493 4.33 -13.02 -85.52
CA LEU A 493 5.41 -12.98 -84.52
C LEU A 493 5.64 -11.58 -83.95
N THR A 494 5.47 -10.54 -84.77
CA THR A 494 5.54 -9.14 -84.31
C THR A 494 4.39 -8.82 -83.36
N LYS A 495 3.18 -9.30 -83.68
CA LYS A 495 2.01 -9.18 -82.80
C LYS A 495 2.21 -9.91 -81.47
N ASP A 496 2.68 -11.16 -81.51
CA ASP A 496 2.96 -11.96 -80.31
C ASP A 496 4.09 -11.33 -79.47
N PHE A 497 5.08 -10.71 -80.12
CA PHE A 497 6.14 -9.96 -79.45
C PHE A 497 5.61 -8.71 -78.74
N ASP A 498 4.70 -7.96 -79.37
CA ASP A 498 4.08 -6.78 -78.76
C ASP A 498 3.14 -7.17 -77.61
N GLU A 499 2.41 -8.28 -77.73
CA GLU A 499 1.57 -8.84 -76.66
C GLU A 499 2.42 -9.29 -75.46
N THR A 500 3.50 -10.06 -75.67
CA THR A 500 4.40 -10.47 -74.59
C THR A 500 5.13 -9.29 -73.94
N LYS A 501 5.46 -8.25 -74.71
CA LYS A 501 6.02 -7.00 -74.18
C LYS A 501 5.02 -6.21 -73.33
N ALA A 502 3.73 -6.23 -73.70
CA ALA A 502 2.66 -5.65 -72.89
C ALA A 502 2.45 -6.43 -71.59
N GLU A 503 2.45 -7.77 -71.65
CA GLU A 503 2.38 -8.67 -70.49
C GLU A 503 3.56 -8.41 -69.52
N LEU A 504 4.78 -8.30 -70.06
CA LEU A 504 5.99 -8.02 -69.26
C LEU A 504 5.89 -6.67 -68.53
N LYS A 505 5.37 -5.62 -69.19
CA LYS A 505 5.14 -4.32 -68.54
C LYS A 505 4.08 -4.41 -67.44
N ARG A 506 3.02 -5.19 -67.66
CA ARG A 506 1.97 -5.43 -66.66
C ARG A 506 2.53 -6.14 -65.43
N VAL A 507 3.33 -7.19 -65.62
CA VAL A 507 4.01 -7.91 -64.54
C VAL A 507 5.01 -7.01 -63.81
N GLN A 508 5.77 -6.19 -64.53
CA GLN A 508 6.68 -5.21 -63.90
C GLN A 508 5.94 -4.15 -63.07
N SER A 509 4.75 -3.73 -63.49
CA SER A 509 3.88 -2.84 -62.69
C SER A 509 3.44 -3.55 -61.41
N GLN A 510 2.89 -4.75 -61.53
CA GLN A 510 2.43 -5.53 -60.38
C GLN A 510 3.53 -5.81 -59.35
N LEU A 511 4.76 -6.10 -59.82
CA LEU A 511 5.92 -6.25 -58.95
C LEU A 511 6.31 -4.95 -58.24
N ARG A 512 6.24 -3.79 -58.91
CA ARG A 512 6.48 -2.50 -58.24
C ARG A 512 5.40 -2.19 -57.21
N ASP A 513 4.15 -2.43 -57.53
CA ASP A 513 3.02 -2.15 -56.63
C ASP A 513 3.09 -3.07 -55.39
N SER A 514 3.45 -4.35 -55.60
CA SER A 514 3.70 -5.29 -54.50
C SER A 514 4.91 -4.88 -53.66
N LEU A 515 6.01 -4.43 -54.27
CA LEU A 515 7.18 -3.93 -53.53
C LEU A 515 6.84 -2.70 -52.70
N ALA A 516 6.08 -1.75 -53.27
CA ALA A 516 5.61 -0.57 -52.56
C ALA A 516 4.72 -0.95 -51.36
N SER A 517 3.78 -1.89 -51.55
CA SER A 517 2.92 -2.43 -50.49
C SER A 517 3.73 -3.10 -49.37
N THR A 518 4.70 -3.94 -49.72
CA THR A 518 5.56 -4.58 -48.71
C THR A 518 6.46 -3.58 -47.99
N THR A 519 6.86 -2.49 -48.65
CA THR A 519 7.66 -1.43 -48.04
C THR A 519 6.84 -0.62 -47.03
N THR A 520 5.56 -0.37 -47.31
CA THR A 520 4.64 0.26 -46.34
C THR A 520 4.37 -0.64 -45.14
N GLU A 521 4.15 -1.95 -45.36
CA GLU A 521 3.98 -2.92 -44.26
C GLU A 521 5.22 -3.01 -43.36
N ILE A 522 6.42 -3.02 -43.95
CA ILE A 522 7.68 -3.00 -43.18
C ILE A 522 7.79 -1.71 -42.34
N SER A 523 7.39 -0.56 -42.89
CA SER A 523 7.40 0.71 -42.15
C SER A 523 6.41 0.67 -40.98
N GLU A 524 5.20 0.16 -41.18
CA GLU A 524 4.19 0.03 -40.12
C GLU A 524 4.65 -0.92 -39.01
N LEU A 525 5.25 -2.06 -39.37
CA LEU A 525 5.83 -3.00 -38.40
C LEU A 525 7.01 -2.39 -37.65
N GLN A 526 7.83 -1.54 -38.28
CA GLN A 526 8.89 -0.80 -37.62
C GLN A 526 8.36 0.21 -36.62
N ASP A 527 7.28 0.92 -36.95
CA ASP A 527 6.63 1.88 -36.04
C ASP A 527 5.94 1.16 -34.86
N GLN A 528 5.31 0.01 -35.10
CA GLN A 528 4.75 -0.85 -34.04
C GLN A 528 5.83 -1.38 -33.10
N LEU A 529 6.96 -1.87 -33.63
CA LEU A 529 8.10 -2.31 -32.82
C LEU A 529 8.65 -1.17 -31.96
N LYS A 530 8.71 0.05 -32.51
CA LYS A 530 9.18 1.22 -31.78
C LYS A 530 8.22 1.60 -30.65
N SER A 531 6.90 1.59 -30.91
CA SER A 531 5.86 1.80 -29.89
C SER A 531 5.96 0.77 -28.75
N LEU A 532 6.09 -0.51 -29.08
CA LEU A 532 6.23 -1.59 -28.08
C LEU A 532 7.54 -1.47 -27.28
N THR A 533 8.60 -0.96 -27.91
CA THR A 533 9.87 -0.72 -27.22
C THR A 533 9.74 0.45 -26.24
N ASP A 534 9.08 1.53 -26.63
CA ASP A 534 8.81 2.67 -25.75
C ASP A 534 7.88 2.30 -24.58
N GLU A 535 6.87 1.46 -24.84
CA GLU A 535 5.98 0.91 -23.81
C GLU A 535 6.74 0.00 -22.83
N LYS A 536 7.63 -0.86 -23.33
CA LYS A 536 8.50 -1.69 -22.49
C LYS A 536 9.39 -0.83 -21.58
N VAL A 537 9.99 0.23 -22.10
CA VAL A 537 10.81 1.15 -21.29
C VAL A 537 9.96 1.85 -20.23
N ALA A 538 8.72 2.25 -20.56
CA ALA A 538 7.80 2.83 -19.58
C ALA A 538 7.41 1.83 -18.48
N LEU A 539 7.18 0.56 -18.82
CA LEU A 539 6.89 -0.50 -17.86
C LEU A 539 8.09 -0.84 -16.98
N GLU A 540 9.31 -0.89 -17.52
CA GLU A 540 10.55 -1.06 -16.75
C GLU A 540 10.73 0.11 -15.77
N GLN A 541 10.45 1.35 -16.19
CA GLN A 541 10.46 2.53 -15.32
C GLN A 541 9.42 2.39 -14.19
N GLN A 542 8.19 1.99 -14.52
CA GLN A 542 7.12 1.80 -13.55
C GLN A 542 7.44 0.68 -12.55
N GLN A 543 8.11 -0.39 -13.00
CA GLN A 543 8.59 -1.47 -12.15
C GLN A 543 9.66 -0.97 -11.16
N THR A 544 10.59 -0.12 -11.60
CA THR A 544 11.59 0.49 -10.72
C THR A 544 10.96 1.43 -9.69
N ASP A 545 9.94 2.21 -10.08
CA ASP A 545 9.22 3.09 -9.15
C ASP A 545 8.44 2.28 -8.10
N LEU A 546 7.83 1.16 -8.50
CA LEU A 546 7.17 0.24 -7.57
C LEU A 546 8.15 -0.45 -6.61
N GLU A 547 9.36 -0.82 -7.08
CA GLU A 547 10.39 -1.35 -6.20
C GLU A 547 10.86 -0.33 -5.15
N ILE A 548 10.99 0.94 -5.54
CA ILE A 548 11.32 2.04 -4.62
C ILE A 548 10.20 2.22 -3.59
N GLN A 549 8.94 2.28 -4.04
CA GLN A 549 7.77 2.40 -3.14
C GLN A 549 7.66 1.21 -2.18
N LEU A 550 7.97 0.00 -2.63
CA LEU A 550 7.94 -1.20 -1.79
C LEU A 550 9.06 -1.20 -0.74
N LYS A 551 10.21 -0.60 -1.07
CA LYS A 551 11.32 -0.39 -0.13
C LYS A 551 10.98 0.66 0.92
N ASP A 552 10.34 1.76 0.52
CA ASP A 552 9.88 2.81 1.42
C ASP A 552 8.74 2.31 2.34
N ALA A 553 7.79 1.54 1.81
CA ALA A 553 6.73 0.92 2.60
C ALA A 553 7.28 -0.10 3.61
N LYS A 554 8.36 -0.83 3.27
CA LYS A 554 9.06 -1.70 4.23
C LYS A 554 9.75 -0.89 5.33
N ALA A 555 10.41 0.21 4.99
CA ALA A 555 11.02 1.10 5.98
C ALA A 555 9.97 1.70 6.93
N GLN A 556 8.82 2.15 6.40
CA GLN A 556 7.69 2.64 7.19
C GLN A 556 7.09 1.56 8.09
N LYS A 557 6.98 0.32 7.61
CA LYS A 557 6.54 -0.82 8.43
C LYS A 557 7.52 -1.07 9.58
N ASP A 558 8.82 -1.06 9.34
CA ASP A 558 9.83 -1.29 10.37
C ASP A 558 9.82 -0.17 11.42
N GLU A 559 9.57 1.08 11.00
CA GLU A 559 9.40 2.23 11.89
C GLU A 559 8.10 2.15 12.72
N ALA A 560 6.98 1.79 12.10
CA ALA A 560 5.72 1.52 12.80
C ALA A 560 5.86 0.37 13.81
N THR A 561 6.64 -0.66 13.49
CA THR A 561 6.91 -1.78 14.40
C THR A 561 7.75 -1.35 15.60
N LYS A 562 8.72 -0.42 15.40
CA LYS A 562 9.48 0.18 16.52
C LYS A 562 8.58 1.04 17.40
N LEU A 563 7.71 1.86 16.81
CA LEU A 563 6.74 2.69 17.54
C LEU A 563 5.74 1.85 18.33
N LEU A 564 5.24 0.75 17.76
CA LEU A 564 4.39 -0.20 18.49
C LEU A 564 5.08 -0.78 19.73
N LYS A 565 6.38 -1.10 19.61
CA LYS A 565 7.17 -1.61 20.74
C LYS A 565 7.31 -0.58 21.87
N VAL A 566 7.54 0.69 21.51
CA VAL A 566 7.58 1.79 22.47
C VAL A 566 6.21 1.98 23.13
N LEU A 567 5.12 1.92 22.35
CA LEU A 567 3.76 2.00 22.90
C LEU A 567 3.41 0.81 23.81
N GLU A 568 3.90 -0.39 23.53
CA GLU A 568 3.74 -1.56 24.40
C GLU A 568 4.51 -1.40 25.72
N GLU A 569 5.74 -0.88 25.67
CA GLU A 569 6.54 -0.54 26.85
C GLU A 569 5.88 0.57 27.69
N ASP A 570 5.41 1.63 27.05
CA ASP A 570 4.69 2.75 27.69
C ASP A 570 3.37 2.29 28.29
N ASN A 571 2.60 1.42 27.60
CA ASN A 571 1.35 0.87 28.14
C ASN A 571 1.61 -0.07 29.33
N GLY A 572 2.74 -0.77 29.33
CA GLY A 572 3.23 -1.52 30.49
C GLY A 572 3.51 -0.61 31.68
N GLN A 573 4.21 0.51 31.46
CA GLN A 573 4.46 1.52 32.49
C GLN A 573 3.16 2.20 32.98
N MET A 574 2.23 2.48 32.07
CA MET A 574 0.93 3.07 32.41
C MET A 574 0.08 2.11 33.25
N SER A 575 0.16 0.80 32.98
CA SER A 575 -0.50 -0.21 33.81
C SER A 575 0.09 -0.24 35.22
N ILE A 576 1.42 -0.13 35.36
CA ILE A 576 2.08 -0.05 36.67
C ILE A 576 1.62 1.22 37.41
N ALA A 577 1.69 2.38 36.77
CA ALA A 577 1.26 3.66 37.34
C ALA A 577 -0.24 3.68 37.72
N LYS A 578 -1.10 3.03 36.92
CA LYS A 578 -2.53 2.86 37.25
C LYS A 578 -2.73 2.00 38.49
N THR A 579 -1.93 0.94 38.63
CA THR A 579 -2.00 0.05 39.79
C THR A 579 -1.53 0.76 41.06
N GLU A 580 -0.47 1.55 40.97
CA GLU A 580 0.04 2.41 42.04
C GLU A 580 -0.97 3.52 42.42
N ALA A 581 -1.58 4.17 41.44
CA ALA A 581 -2.63 5.16 41.66
C ALA A 581 -3.87 4.54 42.33
N GLN A 582 -4.27 3.33 41.94
CA GLN A 582 -5.36 2.61 42.61
C GLN A 582 -5.00 2.24 44.06
N GLN A 583 -3.75 1.87 44.33
CA GLN A 583 -3.28 1.62 45.70
C GLN A 583 -3.34 2.89 46.55
N LEU A 584 -2.88 4.03 46.02
CA LEU A 584 -2.96 5.34 46.67
C LEU A 584 -4.41 5.76 46.95
N VAL A 585 -5.33 5.53 46.01
CA VAL A 585 -6.76 5.81 46.24
C VAL A 585 -7.30 4.95 47.38
N THR A 586 -6.97 3.65 47.44
CA THR A 586 -7.40 2.80 48.56
C THR A 586 -6.80 3.23 49.91
N GLU A 587 -5.56 3.70 49.93
CA GLU A 587 -4.89 4.22 51.15
C GLU A 587 -5.48 5.56 51.61
N LEU A 588 -5.75 6.48 50.68
CA LEU A 588 -6.44 7.72 51.01
C LEU A 588 -7.86 7.46 51.50
N GLN A 589 -8.54 6.47 50.94
CA GLN A 589 -9.89 6.10 51.34
C GLN A 589 -9.93 5.45 52.73
N SER A 590 -8.93 4.62 53.09
CA SER A 590 -8.80 4.10 54.45
C SER A 590 -8.47 5.21 55.46
N LYS A 591 -7.62 6.17 55.08
CA LYS A 591 -7.27 7.33 55.91
C LYS A 591 -8.44 8.28 56.13
N VAL A 592 -9.24 8.53 55.10
CA VAL A 592 -10.50 9.30 55.21
C VAL A 592 -11.45 8.60 56.17
N ASN A 593 -11.67 7.29 56.03
CA ASN A 593 -12.54 6.53 56.94
C ASN A 593 -12.05 6.58 58.40
N SER A 594 -10.74 6.51 58.63
CA SER A 594 -10.13 6.64 59.96
C SER A 594 -10.34 8.05 60.56
N LEU A 595 -10.17 9.10 59.76
CA LEU A 595 -10.44 10.47 60.19
C LEU A 595 -11.93 10.72 60.45
N THR A 596 -12.82 10.14 59.65
CA THR A 596 -14.27 10.21 59.88
C THR A 596 -14.67 9.51 61.18
N MET A 597 -14.07 8.35 61.49
CA MET A 597 -14.26 7.68 62.79
C MET A 597 -13.77 8.55 63.95
N LYS A 598 -12.59 9.18 63.84
CA LYS A 598 -12.09 10.11 64.87
C LYS A 598 -12.98 11.36 65.04
N ASP A 599 -13.50 11.92 63.94
CA ASP A 599 -14.46 13.03 64.00
C ASP A 599 -15.77 12.61 64.68
N ARG A 600 -16.23 11.39 64.45
CA ARG A 600 -17.38 10.81 65.14
C ARG A 600 -17.11 10.64 66.64
N ASP A 601 -15.99 10.04 67.02
CA ASP A 601 -15.61 9.84 68.43
C ASP A 601 -15.49 11.18 69.17
N THR A 602 -14.92 12.21 68.54
CA THR A 602 -14.81 13.55 69.14
C THR A 602 -16.16 14.25 69.26
N LYS A 603 -17.09 14.04 68.32
CA LYS A 603 -18.47 14.52 68.43
C LYS A 603 -19.24 13.81 69.53
N GLU A 604 -19.08 12.50 69.67
CA GLU A 604 -19.68 11.71 70.76
C GLU A 604 -19.11 12.15 72.12
N ALA A 605 -17.79 12.35 72.24
CA ALA A 605 -17.16 12.88 73.45
C ALA A 605 -17.64 14.31 73.78
N LEU A 606 -17.82 15.17 72.77
CA LEU A 606 -18.36 16.52 72.95
C LEU A 606 -19.83 16.48 73.39
N ALA A 607 -20.64 15.59 72.85
CA ALA A 607 -22.03 15.39 73.26
C ALA A 607 -22.12 14.90 74.70
N LEU A 608 -21.26 13.96 75.09
CA LEU A 608 -21.19 13.42 76.44
C LEU A 608 -20.71 14.50 77.44
N ALA A 609 -19.75 15.34 77.05
CA ALA A 609 -19.34 16.51 77.84
C ALA A 609 -20.46 17.55 78.00
N LYS A 610 -21.24 17.84 76.93
CA LYS A 610 -22.40 18.72 77.00
C LYS A 610 -23.51 18.17 77.92
N SER A 611 -23.80 16.87 77.82
CA SER A 611 -24.75 16.17 78.70
C SER A 611 -24.29 16.25 80.16
N THR A 612 -23.01 16.00 80.42
CA THR A 612 -22.43 16.10 81.77
C THR A 612 -22.51 17.51 82.33
N ILE A 613 -22.29 18.55 81.52
CA ILE A 613 -22.46 19.94 81.94
C ILE A 613 -23.93 20.23 82.27
N HIS A 614 -24.86 19.80 81.41
CA HIS A 614 -26.29 19.99 81.64
C HIS A 614 -26.77 19.29 82.92
N GLN A 615 -26.29 18.07 83.19
CA GLN A 615 -26.61 17.35 84.41
C GLN A 615 -26.07 18.07 85.65
N ARG A 616 -24.85 18.61 85.58
CA ARG A 616 -24.27 19.40 86.69
C ARG A 616 -25.04 20.70 86.92
N ASP A 617 -25.51 21.34 85.87
CA ASP A 617 -26.33 22.55 85.99
C ASP A 617 -27.69 22.24 86.62
N GLU A 618 -28.31 21.12 86.24
CA GLU A 618 -29.56 20.64 86.84
C GLU A 618 -29.38 20.25 88.32
N ASP A 619 -28.28 19.56 88.66
CA ASP A 619 -27.93 19.23 90.04
C ASP A 619 -27.63 20.49 90.88
N LEU A 620 -26.98 21.50 90.29
CA LEU A 620 -26.75 22.79 90.95
C LEU A 620 -28.07 23.55 91.17
N GLU A 621 -29.02 23.45 90.25
CA GLU A 621 -30.35 24.06 90.40
C GLU A 621 -31.19 23.33 91.45
N ALA A 622 -31.14 22.00 91.49
CA ALA A 622 -31.73 21.17 92.55
C ALA A 622 -31.14 21.49 93.92
N ALA A 623 -29.81 21.62 94.04
CA ALA A 623 -29.13 22.00 95.27
C ALA A 623 -29.52 23.42 95.74
N ARG A 624 -29.70 24.36 94.80
CA ARG A 624 -30.23 25.70 95.11
C ARG A 624 -31.66 25.63 95.64
N LYS A 625 -32.52 24.76 95.09
CA LYS A 625 -33.89 24.58 95.54
C LYS A 625 -33.96 23.97 96.95
N VAL A 626 -33.17 22.94 97.23
CA VAL A 626 -33.06 22.34 98.59
C VAL A 626 -32.60 23.38 99.61
N LYS A 627 -31.64 24.24 99.25
CA LYS A 627 -31.17 25.32 100.12
C LYS A 627 -32.29 26.33 100.44
N VAL A 628 -33.13 26.69 99.47
CA VAL A 628 -34.27 27.58 99.69
C VAL A 628 -35.30 26.93 100.61
N GLU A 629 -35.59 25.63 100.43
CA GLU A 629 -36.52 24.89 101.30
C GLU A 629 -35.99 24.76 102.73
N ASP A 630 -34.69 24.58 102.92
CA ASP A 630 -34.06 24.53 104.24
C ASP A 630 -34.01 25.91 104.91
N ASP A 631 -33.78 26.99 104.15
CA ASP A 631 -33.90 28.37 104.64
C ASP A 631 -35.35 28.68 105.07
N GLU A 632 -36.36 28.19 104.34
CA GLU A 632 -37.77 28.30 104.74
C GLU A 632 -38.10 27.47 105.99
N LYS A 633 -37.57 26.24 106.12
CA LYS A 633 -37.72 25.41 107.32
C LYS A 633 -37.03 26.08 108.52
N LEU A 634 -35.87 26.70 108.31
CA LEU A 634 -35.16 27.47 109.33
C LEU A 634 -35.96 28.71 109.74
N GLN A 635 -36.62 29.37 108.79
CA GLN A 635 -37.50 30.51 109.08
C GLN A 635 -38.76 30.08 109.86
N LYS A 636 -39.33 28.91 109.52
CA LYS A 636 -40.44 28.26 110.25
C LYS A 636 -40.01 27.82 111.66
N SER A 637 -38.82 27.25 111.82
CA SER A 637 -38.30 26.86 113.14
C SER A 637 -37.94 28.09 113.99
N MET A 638 -37.43 29.16 113.39
CA MET A 638 -37.15 30.44 114.06
C MET A 638 -38.44 31.14 114.51
N THR A 639 -39.52 31.08 113.72
CA THR A 639 -40.83 31.60 114.12
C THR A 639 -41.46 30.74 115.21
N LEU A 640 -41.34 29.41 115.13
CA LEU A 640 -41.73 28.49 116.20
C LEU A 640 -40.97 28.80 117.50
N LEU A 641 -39.66 29.02 117.42
CA LEU A 641 -38.82 29.37 118.58
C LEU A 641 -39.26 30.71 119.19
N LYS A 642 -39.61 31.70 118.37
CA LYS A 642 -40.16 32.99 118.84
C LYS A 642 -41.51 32.81 119.54
N THR A 643 -42.38 31.93 119.03
CA THR A 643 -43.65 31.62 119.71
C THR A 643 -43.44 30.85 121.00
N THR A 644 -42.54 29.87 121.03
CA THR A 644 -42.19 29.10 122.23
C THR A 644 -41.55 30.01 123.27
N ARG A 645 -40.67 30.94 122.88
CA ARG A 645 -40.09 31.95 123.78
C ARG A 645 -41.16 32.87 124.38
N LYS A 646 -42.17 33.28 123.60
CA LYS A 646 -43.33 34.04 124.12
C LYS A 646 -44.17 33.21 125.09
N GLN A 647 -44.31 31.91 124.84
CA GLN A 647 -45.07 31.00 125.69
C GLN A 647 -44.33 30.72 127.00
N ILE A 648 -43.01 30.56 126.97
CA ILE A 648 -42.15 30.49 128.15
C ILE A 648 -42.27 31.77 128.98
N LEU A 649 -42.20 32.95 128.36
CA LEU A 649 -42.39 34.23 129.05
C LEU A 649 -43.78 34.38 129.70
N ARG A 650 -44.84 33.81 129.09
CA ARG A 650 -46.17 33.74 129.74
C ARG A 650 -46.18 32.80 130.93
N LEU A 651 -45.62 31.60 130.79
CA LEU A 651 -45.55 30.62 131.87
C LEU A 651 -44.66 31.10 133.03
N GLU A 652 -43.60 31.86 132.76
CA GLU A 652 -42.78 32.50 133.79
C GLU A 652 -43.55 33.59 134.54
N LYS A 653 -44.42 34.34 133.84
CA LYS A 653 -45.31 35.32 134.48
C LYS A 653 -46.38 34.65 135.34
N GLU A 654 -47.02 33.60 134.84
CA GLU A 654 -48.02 32.81 135.58
C GLU A 654 -47.39 32.12 136.80
N LYS A 655 -46.14 31.64 136.69
CA LYS A 655 -45.38 31.12 137.83
C LYS A 655 -45.14 32.21 138.89
N GLN A 656 -44.84 33.44 138.48
CA GLN A 656 -44.65 34.56 139.41
C GLN A 656 -45.97 34.92 140.12
N GLU A 657 -47.08 34.96 139.40
CA GLU A 657 -48.42 35.20 139.97
C GLU A 657 -48.85 34.11 140.97
N ALA A 658 -48.53 32.84 140.70
CA ALA A 658 -48.78 31.73 141.64
C ALA A 658 -47.88 31.77 142.89
N VAL A 659 -46.65 32.29 142.78
CA VAL A 659 -45.77 32.51 143.94
C VAL A 659 -46.34 33.62 144.83
N ASP A 660 -46.83 34.70 144.24
CA ASP A 660 -47.44 35.83 144.95
C ASP A 660 -48.76 35.40 145.66
N GLU A 661 -49.55 34.50 145.06
CA GLU A 661 -50.74 33.90 145.69
C GLU A 661 -50.40 32.94 146.85
N LEU A 662 -49.27 32.22 146.77
CA LEU A 662 -48.83 31.28 147.81
C LEU A 662 -48.23 32.01 149.02
N GLU A 663 -47.60 33.17 148.82
CA GLU A 663 -47.22 34.08 149.91
C GLU A 663 -48.43 34.75 150.57
N ALA A 664 -49.48 35.11 149.80
CA ALA A 664 -50.74 35.61 150.35
C ALA A 664 -51.48 34.55 151.20
N CYS A 665 -51.40 33.26 150.83
CA CYS A 665 -52.04 32.16 151.56
C CYS A 665 -51.32 31.79 152.88
N LYS A 666 -49.99 32.01 152.96
CA LYS A 666 -49.20 31.81 154.20
C LYS A 666 -49.48 32.86 155.27
N VAL A 667 -49.86 34.09 154.89
CA VAL A 667 -50.29 35.15 155.84
C VAL A 667 -51.70 34.89 156.38
N ALA A 668 -52.55 34.15 155.67
CA ALA A 668 -53.90 33.76 156.12
C ALA A 668 -53.92 32.54 157.06
N MET A 669 -52.99 31.58 156.92
CA MET A 669 -52.90 30.41 157.82
C MET A 669 -52.28 30.70 159.20
N ALA A 670 -51.54 31.80 159.35
CA ALA A 670 -50.95 32.21 160.64
C ALA A 670 -51.98 32.83 161.61
N LYS A 671 -53.20 33.16 161.14
CA LYS A 671 -54.27 33.76 161.95
C LYS A 671 -55.33 32.76 162.44
N ALA A 672 -55.23 31.49 162.04
CA ALA A 672 -56.19 30.43 162.36
C ALA A 672 -55.65 29.37 163.35
N THR A 673 -54.43 29.53 163.86
CA THR A 673 -53.73 28.54 164.73
C THR A 673 -53.53 29.02 166.18
N GLN A 674 -54.44 29.87 166.68
CA GLN A 674 -54.43 30.36 168.07
C GLN A 674 -55.67 29.93 168.90
N GLU A 675 -56.66 29.25 168.29
CA GLU A 675 -57.95 28.90 168.95
C GLU A 675 -58.21 27.39 169.17
N ALA A 676 -57.17 26.54 169.22
CA ALA A 676 -57.35 25.11 169.50
C ALA A 676 -56.38 24.57 170.56
N LYS A 677 -56.35 25.24 171.73
CA LYS A 677 -55.71 24.74 172.95
C LYS A 677 -56.70 24.76 174.11
N THR A 678 -57.49 23.70 174.29
CA THR A 678 -57.92 23.22 175.62
C THR A 678 -58.49 21.79 175.56
N MET A 679 -58.05 21.00 176.55
CA MET A 679 -58.57 19.70 176.99
C MET A 679 -58.08 18.42 176.29
N ALA A 680 -56.90 18.01 176.76
CA ALA A 680 -56.43 16.64 176.81
C ALA A 680 -57.30 15.76 177.74
N HIS A 681 -57.66 14.55 177.28
CA HIS A 681 -57.26 13.27 177.92
C HIS A 681 -57.92 12.07 177.24
N LYS A 682 -57.12 11.25 176.54
CA LYS A 682 -57.01 9.78 176.67
C LYS A 682 -56.12 9.25 175.55
N SER A 683 -54.81 9.34 175.81
CA SER A 683 -53.72 8.71 175.06
C SER A 683 -53.76 7.19 175.20
N ALA A 684 -53.21 6.52 174.17
CA ALA A 684 -52.80 5.10 174.11
C ALA A 684 -53.62 4.12 173.24
N SER A 685 -54.40 4.59 172.25
CA SER A 685 -54.99 3.71 171.21
C SER A 685 -54.87 4.21 169.76
N GLN A 686 -54.34 5.41 169.50
CA GLN A 686 -54.26 5.99 168.14
C GLN A 686 -52.87 5.92 167.48
N GLN A 687 -51.83 5.45 168.20
CA GLN A 687 -50.46 5.41 167.67
C GLN A 687 -50.23 4.23 166.70
N ALA A 688 -51.05 3.16 166.77
CA ALA A 688 -51.03 2.05 165.82
C ALA A 688 -51.78 2.35 164.50
N SER A 689 -52.82 3.19 164.54
CA SER A 689 -53.55 3.62 163.35
C SER A 689 -52.70 4.53 162.46
N VAL A 690 -52.00 5.49 163.08
CA VAL A 690 -51.15 6.44 162.33
C VAL A 690 -49.92 5.76 161.73
N THR A 691 -49.34 4.76 162.39
CA THR A 691 -48.25 3.96 161.80
C THR A 691 -48.74 3.08 160.65
N SER A 692 -49.92 2.47 160.77
CA SER A 692 -50.57 1.73 159.66
C SER A 692 -50.86 2.64 158.46
N ASP A 693 -51.40 3.83 158.69
CA ASP A 693 -51.72 4.78 157.61
C ASP A 693 -50.45 5.35 156.96
N LEU A 694 -49.39 5.58 157.73
CA LEU A 694 -48.09 6.00 157.21
C LEU A 694 -47.46 4.91 156.33
N SER A 695 -47.50 3.64 156.75
CA SER A 695 -47.04 2.53 155.93
C SER A 695 -47.88 2.36 154.67
N ARG A 696 -49.20 2.60 154.73
CA ARG A 696 -50.07 2.59 153.55
C ARG A 696 -49.73 3.72 152.58
N LEU A 697 -49.47 4.93 153.08
CA LEU A 697 -49.05 6.06 152.25
C LEU A 697 -47.67 5.84 151.62
N GLN A 698 -46.71 5.29 152.37
CA GLN A 698 -45.41 4.90 151.82
C GLN A 698 -45.53 3.81 150.74
N ALA A 699 -46.44 2.84 150.91
CA ALA A 699 -46.71 1.84 149.89
C ALA A 699 -47.37 2.44 148.63
N VAL A 700 -48.30 3.39 148.79
CA VAL A 700 -48.90 4.13 147.65
C VAL A 700 -47.85 4.99 146.96
N GLN A 701 -46.98 5.67 147.71
CA GLN A 701 -45.90 6.48 147.16
C GLN A 701 -44.88 5.61 146.40
N ALA A 702 -44.48 4.47 146.95
CA ALA A 702 -43.62 3.52 146.27
C ALA A 702 -44.26 3.00 144.98
N LYS A 703 -45.56 2.71 145.00
CA LYS A 703 -46.31 2.31 143.80
C LYS A 703 -46.36 3.43 142.75
N MET A 704 -46.59 4.68 143.15
CA MET A 704 -46.58 5.82 142.23
C MET A 704 -45.21 6.07 141.61
N VAL A 705 -44.12 5.90 142.38
CA VAL A 705 -42.76 5.99 141.85
C VAL A 705 -42.50 4.87 140.85
N GLN A 706 -42.89 3.64 141.18
CA GLN A 706 -42.77 2.49 140.29
C GLN A 706 -43.59 2.67 139.00
N ASP A 707 -44.82 3.18 139.09
CA ASP A 707 -45.67 3.46 137.92
C ASP A 707 -45.09 4.61 137.08
N LYS A 708 -44.49 5.63 137.71
CA LYS A 708 -43.77 6.71 137.01
C LYS A 708 -42.54 6.19 136.28
N GLU A 709 -41.75 5.33 136.91
CA GLU A 709 -40.58 4.69 136.29
C GLU A 709 -41.00 3.81 135.11
N LYS A 710 -42.08 3.04 135.24
CA LYS A 710 -42.66 2.27 134.12
C LYS A 710 -43.12 3.18 132.98
N LEU A 711 -43.83 4.27 133.28
CA LEU A 711 -44.26 5.23 132.25
C LEU A 711 -43.08 5.91 131.55
N ILE A 712 -41.99 6.21 132.27
CA ILE A 712 -40.76 6.74 131.66
C ILE A 712 -40.12 5.68 130.76
N GLN A 713 -40.03 4.42 131.22
CA GLN A 713 -39.52 3.32 130.41
C GLN A 713 -40.37 3.08 129.15
N GLU A 714 -41.70 3.09 129.26
CA GLU A 714 -42.60 2.96 128.12
C GLU A 714 -42.46 4.14 127.15
N LYS A 715 -42.36 5.37 127.67
CA LYS A 715 -42.13 6.57 126.86
C LYS A 715 -40.80 6.49 126.11
N ASP A 716 -39.73 6.07 126.77
CA ASP A 716 -38.41 5.93 126.15
C ASP A 716 -38.43 4.79 125.12
N GLN A 717 -39.11 3.66 125.39
CA GLN A 717 -39.33 2.59 124.41
C GLN A 717 -40.11 3.06 123.18
N TYR A 718 -41.16 3.87 123.34
CA TYR A 718 -41.91 4.44 122.22
C TYR A 718 -41.06 5.45 121.43
N PHE A 719 -40.20 6.21 122.11
CA PHE A 719 -39.28 7.14 121.46
C PHE A 719 -38.24 6.38 120.62
N ASP A 720 -37.65 5.31 121.15
CA ASP A 720 -36.71 4.45 120.43
C ASP A 720 -37.37 3.76 119.23
N GLN A 721 -38.60 3.28 119.39
CA GLN A 721 -39.38 2.71 118.27
C GLN A 721 -39.67 3.76 117.19
N LEU A 722 -40.03 4.99 117.58
CA LEU A 722 -40.26 6.07 116.62
C LEU A 722 -38.97 6.44 115.88
N GLN A 723 -37.84 6.52 116.59
CA GLN A 723 -36.54 6.80 116.00
C GLN A 723 -36.09 5.69 115.04
N MET A 724 -36.31 4.42 115.38
CA MET A 724 -36.07 3.29 114.48
C MET A 724 -36.97 3.35 113.25
N LYS A 725 -38.27 3.63 113.41
CA LYS A 725 -39.20 3.77 112.28
C LYS A 725 -38.84 4.94 111.37
N GLN A 726 -38.36 6.04 111.95
CA GLN A 726 -37.86 7.17 111.18
C GLN A 726 -36.60 6.78 110.38
N ALA A 727 -35.64 6.09 111.00
CA ALA A 727 -34.45 5.61 110.31
C ALA A 727 -34.78 4.58 109.21
N GLU A 728 -35.75 3.69 109.44
CA GLU A 728 -36.25 2.75 108.43
C GLU A 728 -36.93 3.47 107.26
N PHE A 729 -37.70 4.53 107.54
CA PHE A 729 -38.34 5.34 106.51
C PHE A 729 -37.31 6.11 105.68
N GLU A 730 -36.38 6.81 106.32
CA GLU A 730 -35.28 7.53 105.66
C GLU A 730 -34.42 6.56 104.83
N SER A 731 -34.10 5.38 105.37
CA SER A 731 -33.37 4.33 104.64
C SER A 731 -34.15 3.79 103.43
N SER A 732 -35.48 3.61 103.56
CA SER A 732 -36.32 3.15 102.45
C SER A 732 -36.45 4.23 101.37
N GLN A 733 -36.50 5.50 101.79
CA GLN A 733 -36.53 6.64 100.88
C GLN A 733 -35.22 6.74 100.10
N THR A 734 -34.06 6.68 100.76
CA THR A 734 -32.76 6.67 100.07
C THR A 734 -32.62 5.46 99.13
N SER A 735 -33.14 4.29 99.54
CA SER A 735 -33.15 3.12 98.66
C SER A 735 -34.03 3.32 97.42
N LEU A 736 -35.19 3.98 97.55
CA LEU A 736 -36.06 4.30 96.43
C LEU A 736 -35.42 5.32 95.49
N GLU A 737 -34.83 6.39 96.03
CA GLU A 737 -34.12 7.42 95.27
C GLU A 737 -32.95 6.82 94.47
N ASN A 738 -32.23 5.85 95.04
CA ASN A 738 -31.18 5.10 94.34
C ASN A 738 -31.74 4.26 93.18
N VAL A 739 -32.83 3.51 93.41
CA VAL A 739 -33.48 2.72 92.34
C VAL A 739 -34.03 3.62 91.24
N GLU A 740 -34.56 4.80 91.57
CA GLU A 740 -35.02 5.78 90.59
C GLU A 740 -33.87 6.39 89.77
N HIS A 741 -32.71 6.62 90.39
CA HIS A 741 -31.50 7.03 89.69
C HIS A 741 -31.00 5.93 88.75
N GLU A 742 -30.92 4.68 89.22
CA GLU A 742 -30.58 3.53 88.39
C GLU A 742 -31.55 3.36 87.21
N MET A 743 -32.86 3.52 87.44
CA MET A 743 -33.85 3.48 86.35
C MET A 743 -33.67 4.61 85.33
N ARG A 744 -33.31 5.83 85.76
CA ARG A 744 -33.03 6.94 84.85
C ARG A 744 -31.79 6.66 84.00
N GLU A 745 -30.73 6.15 84.64
CA GLU A 745 -29.50 5.77 83.96
C GLU A 745 -29.73 4.65 82.93
N TYR A 746 -30.49 3.60 83.29
CA TYR A 746 -30.85 2.55 82.32
C TYR A 746 -31.71 3.05 81.16
N ARG A 747 -32.59 4.04 81.39
CA ARG A 747 -33.34 4.68 80.29
C ARG A 747 -32.40 5.47 79.38
N HIS A 748 -31.45 6.21 79.94
CA HIS A 748 -30.47 6.95 79.17
C HIS A 748 -29.61 6.00 78.33
N GLN A 749 -29.12 4.90 78.92
CA GLN A 749 -28.37 3.87 78.20
C GLN A 749 -29.19 3.21 77.09
N LEU A 750 -30.49 2.98 77.29
CA LEU A 750 -31.39 2.47 76.24
C LEU A 750 -31.61 3.47 75.11
N GLU A 751 -31.69 4.76 75.42
CA GLU A 751 -31.84 5.83 74.44
C GLU A 751 -30.55 6.01 73.62
N GLU A 752 -29.38 6.08 74.27
CA GLU A 752 -28.09 6.07 73.58
C GLU A 752 -27.91 4.84 72.68
N ALA A 753 -28.31 3.65 73.15
CA ALA A 753 -28.24 2.44 72.35
C ALA A 753 -29.15 2.52 71.12
N ARG A 754 -30.34 3.11 71.23
CA ARG A 754 -31.25 3.33 70.09
C ARG A 754 -30.69 4.36 69.11
N ASP A 755 -30.07 5.44 69.58
CA ASP A 755 -29.44 6.43 68.72
C ASP A 755 -28.25 5.82 67.97
N ARG A 756 -27.43 5.00 68.64
CA ARG A 756 -26.35 4.23 67.99
C ARG A 756 -26.90 3.28 66.91
N VAL A 757 -27.98 2.56 67.19
CA VAL A 757 -28.63 1.69 66.19
C VAL A 757 -29.13 2.50 64.99
N THR A 758 -29.80 3.64 65.24
CA THR A 758 -30.31 4.52 64.17
C THR A 758 -29.17 5.04 63.29
N MET A 759 -28.06 5.47 63.90
CA MET A 759 -26.88 5.93 63.16
C MET A 759 -26.24 4.80 62.33
N LEU A 760 -26.15 3.58 62.86
CA LEU A 760 -25.63 2.42 62.11
C LEU A 760 -26.56 2.01 60.96
N GLU A 761 -27.88 2.15 61.13
CA GLU A 761 -28.87 1.92 60.07
C GLU A 761 -28.74 2.95 58.93
N GLU A 762 -28.49 4.22 59.27
CA GLU A 762 -28.21 5.29 58.30
C GLU A 762 -26.89 5.05 57.55
N GLU A 763 -25.82 4.67 58.24
CA GLU A 763 -24.53 4.31 57.62
C GLU A 763 -24.68 3.09 56.69
N THR A 764 -25.41 2.06 57.13
CA THR A 764 -25.70 0.87 56.31
C THR A 764 -26.52 1.24 55.07
N SER A 765 -27.50 2.15 55.22
CA SER A 765 -28.31 2.65 54.11
C SER A 765 -27.48 3.47 53.12
N HIS A 766 -26.56 4.31 53.62
CA HIS A 766 -25.62 5.07 52.80
C HIS A 766 -24.66 4.14 52.05
N ALA A 767 -24.10 3.14 52.73
CA ALA A 767 -23.21 2.14 52.11
C ALA A 767 -23.93 1.34 51.01
N LYS A 768 -25.20 0.97 51.21
CA LYS A 768 -26.03 0.32 50.18
C LYS A 768 -26.23 1.21 48.96
N ARG A 769 -26.60 2.49 49.14
CA ARG A 769 -26.75 3.43 48.02
C ARG A 769 -25.45 3.63 47.25
N LEU A 770 -24.32 3.72 47.95
CA LEU A 770 -23.00 3.84 47.33
C LEU A 770 -22.62 2.57 46.55
N ALA A 771 -22.95 1.39 47.07
CA ALA A 771 -22.76 0.13 46.35
C ALA A 771 -23.65 0.06 45.09
N GLU A 772 -24.91 0.47 45.17
CA GLU A 772 -25.83 0.54 44.04
C GLU A 772 -25.35 1.49 42.94
N THR A 773 -24.84 2.68 43.29
CA THR A 773 -24.27 3.60 42.30
C THR A 773 -23.00 3.04 41.67
N LYS A 774 -22.13 2.37 42.44
CA LYS A 774 -20.94 1.70 41.90
C LYS A 774 -21.30 0.53 40.98
N VAL A 775 -22.31 -0.26 41.30
CA VAL A 775 -22.82 -1.32 40.41
C VAL A 775 -23.34 -0.72 39.10
N ALA A 776 -24.11 0.38 39.17
CA ALA A 776 -24.60 1.06 37.97
C ALA A 776 -23.46 1.64 37.11
N GLU A 777 -22.42 2.21 37.72
CA GLU A 777 -21.20 2.66 37.01
C GLU A 777 -20.48 1.48 36.34
N CYS A 778 -20.28 0.37 37.05
CA CYS A 778 -19.67 -0.85 36.51
C CYS A 778 -20.48 -1.43 35.34
N GLU A 779 -21.82 -1.43 35.43
CA GLU A 779 -22.69 -1.83 34.32
C GLU A 779 -22.60 -0.89 33.13
N GLY A 780 -22.45 0.41 33.36
CA GLY A 780 -22.20 1.41 32.32
C GLY A 780 -20.87 1.16 31.60
N ILE A 781 -19.80 0.87 32.35
CA ILE A 781 -18.49 0.50 31.80
C ILE A 781 -18.61 -0.82 31.02
N ARG A 782 -19.32 -1.81 31.54
CA ARG A 782 -19.55 -3.11 30.87
C ARG A 782 -20.30 -2.95 29.55
N ARG A 783 -21.32 -2.08 29.50
CA ARG A 783 -22.03 -1.74 28.26
C ARG A 783 -21.12 -1.09 27.23
N ARG A 784 -20.29 -0.12 27.63
CA ARG A 784 -19.28 0.48 26.73
C ARG A 784 -18.25 -0.52 26.25
N ALA A 785 -17.82 -1.46 27.09
CA ALA A 785 -16.90 -2.53 26.69
C ALA A 785 -17.53 -3.43 25.61
N ILE A 786 -18.78 -3.85 25.78
CA ILE A 786 -19.52 -4.64 24.77
C ILE A 786 -19.72 -3.83 23.48
N GLU A 787 -20.00 -2.53 23.56
CA GLU A 787 -20.10 -1.66 22.38
C GLU A 787 -18.75 -1.52 21.63
N LEU A 788 -17.63 -1.47 22.35
CA LEU A 788 -16.30 -1.44 21.75
C LEU A 788 -15.93 -2.79 21.12
N GLU A 789 -16.23 -3.91 21.80
CA GLU A 789 -16.04 -5.26 21.26
C GLU A 789 -16.85 -5.46 19.96
N THR A 790 -18.13 -5.07 19.95
CA THR A 790 -18.98 -5.18 18.75
C THR A 790 -18.50 -4.26 17.61
N LYS A 791 -17.98 -3.06 17.90
CA LYS A 791 -17.34 -2.21 16.88
C LYS A 791 -16.05 -2.83 16.34
N LEU A 792 -15.26 -3.46 17.20
CA LEU A 792 -14.03 -4.15 16.82
C LEU A 792 -14.35 -5.34 15.90
N ASP A 793 -15.37 -6.13 16.24
CA ASP A 793 -15.86 -7.24 15.40
C ASP A 793 -16.37 -6.74 14.04
N GLN A 794 -17.07 -5.60 13.99
CA GLN A 794 -17.50 -4.97 12.73
C GLN A 794 -16.31 -4.49 11.88
N ILE A 795 -15.30 -3.88 12.49
CA ILE A 795 -14.07 -3.48 11.80
C ILE A 795 -13.33 -4.70 11.27
N GLN A 796 -13.23 -5.78 12.05
CA GLN A 796 -12.63 -7.03 11.60
C GLN A 796 -13.41 -7.66 10.44
N ALA A 797 -14.75 -7.68 10.50
CA ALA A 797 -15.59 -8.21 9.43
C ALA A 797 -15.47 -7.38 8.13
N THR A 798 -15.41 -6.05 8.23
CA THR A 798 -15.22 -5.17 7.07
C THR A 798 -13.81 -5.31 6.48
N MET A 799 -12.77 -5.40 7.31
CA MET A 799 -11.40 -5.68 6.86
C MET A 799 -11.29 -7.05 6.20
N LYS A 800 -11.95 -8.08 6.74
CA LYS A 800 -11.99 -9.42 6.14
C LYS A 800 -12.68 -9.40 4.78
N THR A 801 -13.86 -8.78 4.68
CA THR A 801 -14.59 -8.63 3.41
C THR A 801 -13.77 -7.84 2.38
N ARG A 802 -13.06 -6.79 2.83
CA ARG A 802 -12.15 -6.03 1.97
C ARG A 802 -10.98 -6.88 1.50
N SER A 803 -10.35 -7.67 2.37
CA SER A 803 -9.26 -8.57 2.02
C SER A 803 -9.70 -9.67 1.05
N GLU A 804 -10.91 -10.22 1.23
CA GLU A 804 -11.52 -11.17 0.30
C GLU A 804 -11.81 -10.51 -1.06
N SER A 805 -12.34 -9.27 -1.08
CA SER A 805 -12.55 -8.54 -2.33
C SER A 805 -11.22 -8.25 -3.05
N GLN A 806 -10.16 -7.92 -2.32
CA GLN A 806 -8.83 -7.71 -2.89
C GLN A 806 -8.22 -9.01 -3.42
N ARG A 807 -8.44 -10.14 -2.73
CA ARG A 807 -8.05 -11.46 -3.25
C ARG A 807 -8.78 -11.77 -4.55
N ASN A 808 -10.08 -11.56 -4.62
CA ASN A 808 -10.86 -11.81 -5.83
C ASN A 808 -10.41 -10.91 -6.99
N VAL A 809 -10.06 -9.65 -6.73
CA VAL A 809 -9.49 -8.76 -7.76
C VAL A 809 -8.13 -9.28 -8.25
N LEU A 810 -7.25 -9.73 -7.34
CA LEU A 810 -5.98 -10.32 -7.72
C LEU A 810 -6.14 -11.63 -8.50
N GLU A 811 -7.09 -12.49 -8.12
CA GLU A 811 -7.40 -13.73 -8.82
C GLU A 811 -7.97 -13.45 -10.22
N ASN A 812 -8.88 -12.48 -10.36
CA ASN A 812 -9.39 -12.06 -11.66
C ASN A 812 -8.29 -11.46 -12.55
N LEU A 813 -7.41 -10.61 -11.99
CA LEU A 813 -6.26 -10.07 -12.73
C LEU A 813 -5.27 -11.17 -13.13
N GLN A 814 -5.04 -12.17 -12.27
CA GLN A 814 -4.23 -13.33 -12.62
C GLN A 814 -4.85 -14.14 -13.75
N GLN A 815 -6.17 -14.34 -13.73
CA GLN A 815 -6.89 -15.01 -14.80
C GLN A 815 -6.81 -14.21 -16.10
N GLU A 816 -6.99 -12.89 -16.07
CA GLU A 816 -6.88 -12.02 -17.24
C GLU A 816 -5.45 -12.01 -17.82
N VAL A 817 -4.43 -12.05 -16.96
CA VAL A 817 -3.02 -12.20 -17.38
C VAL A 817 -2.78 -13.57 -18.03
N GLU A 818 -3.38 -14.65 -17.52
CA GLU A 818 -3.23 -15.97 -18.12
C GLU A 818 -3.99 -16.07 -19.46
N GLU A 819 -5.21 -15.52 -19.56
CA GLU A 819 -5.98 -15.45 -20.80
C GLU A 819 -5.27 -14.60 -21.87
N THR A 820 -4.69 -13.46 -21.49
CA THR A 820 -3.87 -12.64 -22.40
C THR A 820 -2.59 -13.35 -22.82
N ARG A 821 -1.98 -14.14 -21.92
CA ARG A 821 -0.82 -14.97 -22.25
C ARG A 821 -1.15 -16.12 -23.20
N GLU A 822 -2.28 -16.79 -22.99
CA GLU A 822 -2.77 -17.86 -23.89
C GLU A 822 -3.09 -17.30 -25.28
N THR A 823 -3.77 -16.15 -25.35
CA THR A 823 -4.10 -15.50 -26.64
C THR A 823 -2.86 -14.99 -27.36
N LEU A 824 -1.90 -14.37 -26.67
CA LEU A 824 -0.61 -14.01 -27.24
C LEU A 824 0.19 -15.24 -27.67
N GLY A 825 0.15 -16.33 -26.90
CA GLY A 825 0.77 -17.60 -27.28
C GLY A 825 0.19 -18.17 -28.57
N ALA A 826 -1.13 -18.19 -28.69
CA ALA A 826 -1.83 -18.64 -29.90
C ALA A 826 -1.51 -17.75 -31.11
N GLU A 827 -1.41 -16.42 -30.93
CA GLU A 827 -1.05 -15.50 -32.01
C GLU A 827 0.42 -15.67 -32.42
N ILE A 828 1.34 -15.86 -31.47
CA ILE A 828 2.74 -16.17 -31.76
C ILE A 828 2.84 -17.46 -32.59
N ASP A 829 2.10 -18.51 -32.24
CA ASP A 829 2.12 -19.77 -32.98
C ASP A 829 1.48 -19.63 -34.37
N ARG A 830 0.39 -18.85 -34.49
CA ARG A 830 -0.20 -18.48 -35.79
C ARG A 830 0.79 -17.72 -36.68
N LEU A 831 1.53 -16.76 -36.12
CA LEU A 831 2.54 -16.00 -36.84
C LEU A 831 3.72 -16.89 -37.25
N LYS A 832 4.16 -17.82 -36.39
CA LYS A 832 5.18 -18.82 -36.77
C LYS A 832 4.72 -19.70 -37.93
N ASP A 833 3.48 -20.18 -37.91
CA ASP A 833 2.92 -20.98 -39.00
C ASP A 833 2.81 -20.18 -40.30
N ALA A 834 2.43 -18.89 -40.21
CA ALA A 834 2.40 -17.99 -41.36
C ALA A 834 3.80 -17.73 -41.94
N VAL A 835 4.81 -17.52 -41.07
CA VAL A 835 6.21 -17.38 -41.47
C VAL A 835 6.71 -18.67 -42.14
N ALA A 836 6.45 -19.83 -41.55
CA ALA A 836 6.83 -21.13 -42.13
C ALA A 836 6.15 -21.38 -43.50
N ALA A 837 4.89 -20.99 -43.65
CA ALA A 837 4.18 -21.05 -44.93
C ALA A 837 4.81 -20.12 -45.98
N LYS A 838 5.16 -18.89 -45.58
CA LYS A 838 5.83 -17.91 -46.46
C LYS A 838 7.25 -18.32 -46.82
N GLU A 839 8.00 -18.95 -45.91
CA GLU A 839 9.30 -19.55 -46.22
C GLU A 839 9.18 -20.71 -47.20
N SER A 840 8.15 -21.55 -47.07
CA SER A 840 7.85 -22.62 -48.04
C SER A 840 7.53 -22.05 -49.42
N GLU A 841 6.72 -20.98 -49.47
CA GLU A 841 6.36 -20.27 -50.71
C GLU A 841 7.59 -19.61 -51.35
N LEU A 842 8.43 -18.93 -50.55
CA LEU A 842 9.69 -18.35 -51.00
C LEU A 842 10.63 -19.43 -51.57
N ASN A 843 10.71 -20.58 -50.93
CA ASN A 843 11.52 -21.70 -51.42
C ASN A 843 10.96 -22.28 -52.74
N ARG A 844 9.63 -22.35 -52.90
CA ARG A 844 9.00 -22.72 -54.18
C ARG A 844 9.32 -21.71 -55.28
N ILE A 845 9.25 -20.41 -54.98
CA ILE A 845 9.60 -19.35 -55.92
C ILE A 845 11.07 -19.45 -56.32
N LYS A 846 12.00 -19.66 -55.37
CA LYS A 846 13.43 -19.86 -55.68
C LYS A 846 13.70 -21.07 -56.57
N VAL A 847 12.98 -22.18 -56.34
CA VAL A 847 13.07 -23.36 -57.21
C VAL A 847 12.54 -23.05 -58.61
N ALA A 848 11.39 -22.37 -58.72
CA ALA A 848 10.82 -21.95 -60.00
C ALA A 848 11.74 -20.95 -60.74
N GLU A 849 12.34 -20.00 -60.02
CA GLU A 849 13.32 -19.05 -60.57
C GLU A 849 14.57 -19.80 -61.09
N SER A 850 15.06 -20.78 -60.34
CA SER A 850 16.19 -21.62 -60.77
C SER A 850 15.86 -22.44 -62.01
N GLN A 851 14.64 -22.99 -62.10
CA GLN A 851 14.16 -23.71 -63.29
C GLN A 851 14.03 -22.77 -64.49
N TRP A 852 13.44 -21.60 -64.31
CA TRP A 852 13.30 -20.60 -65.37
C TRP A 852 14.65 -20.06 -65.86
N LEU A 853 15.62 -19.84 -64.95
CA LEU A 853 16.98 -19.46 -65.31
C LEU A 853 17.68 -20.55 -66.13
N GLU A 854 17.46 -21.83 -65.81
CA GLU A 854 18.00 -22.94 -66.60
C GLU A 854 17.29 -23.06 -67.96
N GLU A 855 15.97 -22.87 -68.03
CA GLU A 855 15.24 -22.78 -69.30
C GLU A 855 15.78 -21.65 -70.19
N VAL A 856 15.95 -20.45 -69.64
CA VAL A 856 16.58 -19.31 -70.35
C VAL A 856 17.99 -19.65 -70.80
N ARG A 857 18.77 -20.38 -69.97
CA ARG A 857 20.11 -20.84 -70.34
C ARG A 857 20.05 -21.82 -71.52
N THR A 858 19.15 -22.80 -71.51
CA THR A 858 18.98 -23.75 -72.60
C THR A 858 18.50 -23.08 -73.88
N LEU A 859 17.57 -22.12 -73.79
CA LEU A 859 17.10 -21.34 -74.92
C LEU A 859 18.25 -20.53 -75.56
N LYS A 860 19.09 -19.87 -74.76
CA LYS A 860 20.29 -19.17 -75.26
C LYS A 860 21.28 -20.10 -75.95
N VAL A 861 21.45 -21.32 -75.44
CA VAL A 861 22.29 -22.33 -76.11
C VAL A 861 21.67 -22.73 -77.45
N THR A 862 20.36 -22.97 -77.51
CA THR A 862 19.69 -23.31 -78.77
C THR A 862 19.68 -22.16 -79.77
N GLU A 863 19.54 -20.91 -79.32
CA GLU A 863 19.65 -19.71 -80.14
C GLU A 863 21.07 -19.60 -80.72
N HIS A 864 22.11 -19.84 -79.92
CA HIS A 864 23.48 -19.86 -80.41
C HIS A 864 23.72 -21.00 -81.40
N GLU A 865 23.21 -22.21 -81.15
CA GLU A 865 23.29 -23.33 -82.10
C GLU A 865 22.56 -23.01 -83.42
N GLN A 866 21.41 -22.34 -83.37
CA GLN A 866 20.70 -21.88 -84.56
C GLN A 866 21.48 -20.78 -85.30
N ALA A 867 22.05 -19.82 -84.58
CA ALA A 867 22.89 -18.77 -85.16
C ALA A 867 24.11 -19.38 -85.89
N VAL A 868 24.78 -20.35 -85.28
CA VAL A 868 25.90 -21.08 -85.91
C VAL A 868 25.45 -21.84 -87.17
N LYS A 869 24.26 -22.47 -87.15
CA LYS A 869 23.69 -23.11 -88.35
C LYS A 869 23.39 -22.10 -89.45
N VAL A 870 22.80 -20.95 -89.10
CA VAL A 870 22.53 -19.87 -90.05
C VAL A 870 23.84 -19.36 -90.65
N GLU A 871 24.86 -19.10 -89.83
CA GLU A 871 26.20 -18.71 -90.32
C GLU A 871 26.80 -19.75 -91.28
N SER A 872 26.68 -21.06 -90.96
CA SER A 872 27.12 -22.14 -91.86
C SER A 872 26.37 -22.11 -93.19
N THR A 873 25.04 -21.99 -93.17
CA THR A 873 24.24 -21.92 -94.41
C THR A 873 24.56 -20.67 -95.23
N VAL A 874 24.85 -19.53 -94.57
CA VAL A 874 25.28 -18.29 -95.23
C VAL A 874 26.66 -18.45 -95.88
N ALA A 875 27.56 -19.19 -95.23
CA ALA A 875 28.88 -19.53 -95.78
C ALA A 875 28.78 -20.46 -97.00
N GLU A 876 27.93 -21.49 -96.94
CA GLU A 876 27.63 -22.36 -98.09
C GLU A 876 27.01 -21.57 -99.25
N LEU A 877 26.08 -20.66 -98.97
CA LEU A 877 25.49 -19.75 -99.97
C LEU A 877 26.55 -18.85 -100.61
N HIS A 878 27.53 -18.36 -99.83
CA HIS A 878 28.67 -17.61 -100.36
C HIS A 878 29.56 -18.46 -101.27
N GLN A 879 29.84 -19.72 -100.90
CA GLN A 879 30.59 -20.64 -101.76
C GLN A 879 29.83 -20.96 -103.05
N MET A 880 28.51 -21.15 -102.97
CA MET A 880 27.70 -21.34 -104.17
C MET A 880 27.70 -20.12 -105.08
N LYS A 881 27.58 -18.91 -104.51
CA LYS A 881 27.66 -17.66 -105.30
C LYS A 881 29.03 -17.45 -105.92
N SER A 882 30.12 -17.80 -105.24
CA SER A 882 31.46 -17.70 -105.82
C SER A 882 31.65 -18.72 -106.95
N HIS A 883 31.12 -19.94 -106.79
CA HIS A 883 31.11 -20.94 -107.85
C HIS A 883 30.27 -20.50 -109.05
N GLN A 884 29.08 -19.94 -108.81
CA GLN A 884 28.24 -19.36 -109.85
C GLN A 884 28.98 -18.25 -110.59
N ARG A 885 29.67 -17.35 -109.89
CA ARG A 885 30.47 -16.28 -110.51
C ARG A 885 31.61 -16.85 -111.36
N ASN A 886 32.25 -17.93 -110.93
CA ASN A 886 33.28 -18.61 -111.72
C ASN A 886 32.69 -19.23 -113.00
N LEU A 887 31.53 -19.88 -112.91
CA LEU A 887 30.82 -20.39 -114.08
C LEU A 887 30.39 -19.27 -115.03
N GLU A 888 29.94 -18.12 -114.51
CA GLU A 888 29.63 -16.94 -115.32
C GLU A 888 30.88 -16.41 -116.05
N LEU A 889 32.04 -16.38 -115.39
CA LEU A 889 33.31 -16.01 -116.02
C LEU A 889 33.77 -17.00 -117.08
N GLU A 890 33.60 -18.31 -116.85
CA GLU A 890 33.87 -19.34 -117.86
C GLU A 890 32.93 -19.21 -119.06
N LEU A 891 31.65 -18.94 -118.82
CA LEU A 891 30.65 -18.74 -119.87
C LEU A 891 30.94 -17.45 -120.68
N GLN A 892 31.41 -16.39 -120.02
CA GLN A 892 31.93 -15.19 -120.68
C GLN A 892 33.14 -15.51 -121.55
N HIS A 893 34.09 -16.30 -121.04
CA HIS A 893 35.26 -16.75 -121.79
C HIS A 893 34.88 -17.60 -123.01
N PHE A 894 33.88 -18.48 -122.90
CA PHE A 894 33.35 -19.24 -124.04
C PHE A 894 32.73 -18.32 -125.10
N LYS A 895 31.97 -17.30 -124.68
CA LYS A 895 31.42 -16.29 -125.61
C LYS A 895 32.52 -15.51 -126.33
N ASP A 896 33.59 -15.15 -125.61
CA ASP A 896 34.74 -14.47 -126.20
C ASP A 896 35.46 -15.37 -127.22
N LEU A 897 35.59 -16.68 -126.92
CA LEU A 897 36.14 -17.69 -127.84
C LEU A 897 35.26 -17.88 -129.08
N GLU A 898 33.94 -17.95 -128.92
CA GLU A 898 32.99 -17.97 -130.03
C GLU A 898 33.13 -16.71 -130.89
N GLY A 899 33.33 -15.55 -130.27
CA GLY A 899 33.61 -14.29 -130.96
C GLY A 899 34.92 -14.34 -131.76
N VAL A 900 35.98 -14.94 -131.24
CA VAL A 900 37.24 -15.16 -131.96
C VAL A 900 37.05 -16.11 -133.13
N LEU A 901 36.40 -17.26 -132.91
CA LEU A 901 36.09 -18.23 -133.96
C LEU A 901 35.22 -17.63 -135.06
N ALA A 902 34.24 -16.78 -134.72
CA ALA A 902 33.41 -16.07 -135.70
C ALA A 902 34.25 -15.10 -136.55
N ARG A 903 35.18 -14.35 -135.94
CA ARG A 903 36.12 -13.47 -136.67
C ARG A 903 37.08 -14.27 -137.56
N GLU A 904 37.57 -15.40 -137.09
CA GLU A 904 38.46 -16.28 -137.84
C GLU A 904 37.74 -16.93 -139.02
N LYS A 905 36.50 -17.39 -138.81
CA LYS A 905 35.61 -17.89 -139.87
C LYS A 905 35.32 -16.82 -140.91
N SER A 906 34.98 -15.59 -140.50
CA SER A 906 34.80 -14.47 -141.43
C SER A 906 36.08 -14.14 -142.21
N SER A 907 37.26 -14.24 -141.57
CA SER A 907 38.54 -14.06 -142.25
C SER A 907 38.82 -15.19 -143.25
N HIS A 908 38.50 -16.44 -142.90
CA HIS A 908 38.60 -17.58 -143.81
C HIS A 908 37.62 -17.47 -144.98
N GLU A 909 36.39 -17.00 -144.75
CA GLU A 909 35.42 -16.71 -145.80
C GLU A 909 35.96 -15.64 -146.75
N LYS A 910 36.57 -14.57 -146.24
CA LYS A 910 37.28 -13.56 -147.07
C LYS A 910 38.43 -14.18 -147.86
N TYR A 911 39.25 -15.03 -147.27
CA TYR A 911 40.32 -15.75 -148.00
C TYR A 911 39.75 -16.68 -149.08
N VAL A 912 38.60 -17.31 -148.83
CA VAL A 912 37.89 -18.15 -149.82
C VAL A 912 37.30 -17.29 -150.94
N GLU A 913 36.73 -16.13 -150.64
CA GLU A 913 36.25 -15.18 -151.66
C GLU A 913 37.40 -14.61 -152.49
N GLU A 914 38.51 -14.22 -151.85
CA GLU A 914 39.71 -13.76 -152.54
C GLU A 914 40.33 -14.85 -153.41
N THR A 915 40.39 -16.11 -152.94
CA THR A 915 40.85 -17.24 -153.76
C THR A 915 39.89 -17.56 -154.90
N LYS A 916 38.56 -17.46 -154.71
CA LYS A 916 37.58 -17.57 -155.79
C LYS A 916 37.72 -16.45 -156.83
N MET A 917 37.95 -15.21 -156.39
CA MET A 917 38.20 -14.07 -157.26
C MET A 917 39.51 -14.24 -158.04
N ARG A 918 40.57 -14.71 -157.38
CA ARG A 918 41.85 -15.04 -158.00
C ARG A 918 41.73 -16.22 -158.97
N GLU A 919 40.94 -17.24 -158.65
CA GLU A 919 40.62 -18.36 -159.53
C GLU A 919 39.85 -17.88 -160.77
N GLY A 920 38.84 -17.01 -160.59
CA GLY A 920 38.10 -16.39 -161.70
C GLY A 920 39.02 -15.56 -162.62
N HIS A 921 39.93 -14.79 -162.03
CA HIS A 921 40.94 -14.05 -162.78
C HIS A 921 41.89 -14.99 -163.55
N LEU A 922 42.37 -16.06 -162.90
CA LEU A 922 43.23 -17.08 -163.51
C LEU A 922 42.53 -17.92 -164.58
N ARG A 923 41.23 -18.18 -164.48
CA ARG A 923 40.42 -18.83 -165.54
C ARG A 923 40.31 -17.94 -166.77
N THR A 924 40.15 -16.63 -166.56
CA THR A 924 40.09 -15.63 -167.64
C THR A 924 41.45 -15.50 -168.32
N MET A 925 42.53 -15.38 -167.54
CA MET A 925 43.92 -15.44 -168.03
C MET A 925 44.22 -16.75 -168.76
N ASN A 926 43.76 -17.91 -168.26
CA ASN A 926 43.94 -19.20 -168.94
C ASN A 926 43.20 -19.28 -170.28
N LYS A 927 42.11 -18.52 -170.47
CA LYS A 927 41.40 -18.48 -171.75
C LYS A 927 42.18 -17.67 -172.79
N THR A 928 42.74 -16.52 -172.38
CA THR A 928 43.62 -15.68 -173.20
C THR A 928 44.93 -16.41 -173.53
N LEU A 929 45.52 -17.10 -172.55
CA LEU A 929 46.73 -17.89 -172.72
C LEU A 929 46.49 -19.14 -173.61
N LYS A 930 45.29 -19.73 -173.63
CA LYS A 930 44.96 -20.85 -174.55
C LYS A 930 44.92 -20.42 -176.02
N GLU A 931 44.56 -19.18 -176.33
CA GLU A 931 44.61 -18.64 -177.70
C GLU A 931 46.04 -18.29 -178.13
N GLU A 932 46.90 -17.88 -177.19
CA GLU A 932 48.34 -17.70 -177.42
C GLU A 932 49.10 -19.03 -177.56
N VAL A 933 48.73 -20.05 -176.76
CA VAL A 933 49.34 -21.39 -176.78
C VAL A 933 49.00 -22.19 -178.04
N ARG A 934 47.90 -21.88 -178.74
CA ARG A 934 47.61 -22.48 -180.07
C ARG A 934 48.38 -21.83 -181.23
N LYS A 935 48.95 -20.63 -181.04
CA LYS A 935 49.80 -19.92 -182.01
C LYS A 935 51.30 -20.13 -181.78
N LEU A 936 51.72 -20.56 -180.59
CA LEU A 936 53.09 -21.02 -180.31
C LEU A 936 53.24 -22.53 -180.56
N GLN A 937 52.85 -22.93 -181.76
CA GLN A 937 53.42 -24.09 -182.45
C GLN A 937 54.95 -24.05 -182.29
N ARG A 938 55.58 -25.22 -182.13
CA ARG A 938 57.02 -25.46 -182.38
C ARG A 938 57.95 -25.10 -181.22
N GLN A 939 58.05 -25.97 -180.22
CA GLN A 939 59.32 -26.50 -179.70
C GLN A 939 59.04 -27.60 -178.67
N ALA A 940 59.52 -28.79 -179.00
CA ALA A 940 59.51 -30.03 -178.21
C ALA A 940 60.47 -29.93 -176.98
N PRO A 941 60.69 -31.00 -176.19
CA PRO A 941 59.79 -31.93 -175.49
C PRO A 941 60.20 -32.18 -174.00
N GLY A 942 59.38 -32.93 -173.24
CA GLY A 942 59.78 -33.76 -172.07
C GLY A 942 59.49 -33.15 -170.68
N SER A 943 58.69 -33.77 -169.78
CA SER A 943 58.96 -34.94 -168.90
C SER A 943 59.67 -34.57 -167.56
N PRO A 944 59.62 -35.34 -166.44
CA PRO A 944 58.50 -35.48 -165.48
C PRO A 944 58.94 -35.54 -163.98
N SER A 945 57.98 -35.89 -163.09
CA SER A 945 58.06 -36.73 -161.85
C SER A 945 59.04 -36.36 -160.72
N SER A 946 58.62 -36.16 -159.46
CA SER A 946 58.09 -37.17 -158.50
C SER A 946 59.08 -38.29 -158.14
N GLN A 947 59.12 -38.65 -156.84
CA GLN A 947 59.98 -39.64 -156.12
C GLN A 947 61.42 -39.20 -155.80
N ALA A 948 62.05 -39.53 -154.67
CA ALA A 948 61.77 -40.43 -153.55
C ALA A 948 62.50 -39.90 -152.28
N GLY A 949 62.26 -40.51 -151.10
CA GLY A 949 62.81 -40.11 -149.79
C GLY A 949 64.31 -40.37 -149.62
N PRO A 950 64.82 -40.96 -148.51
CA PRO A 950 64.22 -41.30 -147.21
C PRO A 950 65.15 -40.93 -146.02
N PHE A 951 64.89 -41.53 -144.83
CA PHE A 951 65.71 -41.60 -143.60
C PHE A 951 65.28 -40.73 -142.39
N THR A 952 64.34 -41.29 -141.65
CA THR A 952 64.37 -41.57 -140.19
C THR A 952 65.73 -42.14 -139.69
N PRO A 953 65.95 -42.47 -138.39
CA PRO A 953 65.18 -42.24 -137.15
C PRO A 953 66.03 -41.85 -135.90
N GLY A 954 65.35 -41.64 -134.77
CA GLY A 954 65.88 -41.92 -133.42
C GLY A 954 66.33 -40.67 -132.66
N GLY A 955 65.86 -40.36 -131.46
CA GLY A 955 65.22 -41.20 -130.44
C GLY A 955 65.89 -40.87 -129.11
N ALA A 956 65.10 -40.62 -128.05
CA ALA A 956 65.39 -40.95 -126.65
C ALA A 956 64.49 -40.12 -125.70
N PHE A 957 63.48 -40.78 -125.16
CA PHE A 957 63.16 -40.68 -123.73
C PHE A 957 64.32 -41.32 -122.92
N PRO A 958 64.55 -40.93 -121.66
CA PRO A 958 63.97 -41.69 -120.54
C PRO A 958 63.60 -40.84 -119.29
N GLN A 959 62.50 -41.18 -118.60
CA GLN A 959 62.43 -41.81 -117.26
C GLN A 959 63.08 -40.98 -116.12
N THR A 960 62.35 -40.37 -115.17
CA THR A 960 61.65 -40.96 -114.00
C THR A 960 62.37 -42.14 -113.33
N PRO A 961 62.87 -41.94 -112.10
CA PRO A 961 62.73 -43.04 -111.12
C PRO A 961 62.53 -42.62 -109.64
N SER A 962 61.78 -43.50 -108.95
CA SER A 962 61.94 -44.04 -107.58
C SER A 962 62.07 -43.09 -106.37
N GLY A 963 61.37 -43.28 -105.24
CA GLY A 963 60.54 -44.41 -104.82
C GLY A 963 59.75 -44.15 -103.53
N HIS A 964 58.69 -44.93 -103.35
CA HIS A 964 57.98 -45.21 -102.08
C HIS A 964 58.94 -45.85 -101.04
N PRO A 965 58.68 -45.81 -99.71
CA PRO A 965 57.35 -46.04 -99.13
C PRO A 965 56.95 -45.18 -97.91
N GLY A 966 55.64 -45.09 -97.67
CA GLY A 966 55.09 -45.04 -96.31
C GLY A 966 54.67 -43.67 -95.74
N SER A 967 53.35 -43.54 -95.55
CA SER A 967 52.66 -43.00 -94.36
C SER A 967 52.73 -41.48 -94.04
N ALA A 968 51.51 -40.91 -94.00
CA ALA A 968 50.98 -39.92 -93.04
C ALA A 968 51.42 -38.43 -93.07
N VAL A 969 50.39 -37.58 -93.25
CA VAL A 969 50.13 -36.27 -92.57
C VAL A 969 50.97 -35.04 -93.01
N PRO A 970 50.35 -33.83 -93.16
CA PRO A 970 50.96 -32.62 -93.74
C PRO A 970 51.48 -31.64 -92.64
N PRO A 971 51.92 -30.41 -92.99
CA PRO A 971 53.30 -29.94 -93.02
C PRO A 971 53.73 -29.08 -91.80
N PRO A 972 55.04 -28.78 -91.64
CA PRO A 972 55.59 -28.21 -90.41
C PRO A 972 55.80 -26.68 -90.44
N HIS A 973 55.70 -26.13 -89.24
CA HIS A 973 56.21 -24.84 -88.76
C HIS A 973 57.74 -24.83 -88.62
N THR A 974 58.32 -23.67 -88.29
CA THR A 974 59.26 -23.48 -87.15
C THR A 974 59.75 -22.01 -87.09
N PRO A 975 60.40 -21.53 -86.00
CA PRO A 975 60.66 -22.15 -84.70
C PRO A 975 60.19 -21.24 -83.52
N VAL A 976 60.04 -21.68 -82.28
CA VAL A 976 61.10 -21.87 -81.27
C VAL A 976 60.36 -22.25 -79.97
N GLY A 977 60.86 -23.22 -79.21
CA GLY A 977 60.54 -23.34 -77.77
C GLY A 977 60.30 -24.76 -77.29
N ALA A 978 61.35 -25.39 -76.78
CA ALA A 978 61.42 -26.76 -76.30
C ALA A 978 60.72 -27.01 -74.94
N ALA A 979 60.25 -28.26 -74.79
CA ALA A 979 59.74 -28.97 -73.60
C ALA A 979 60.86 -29.22 -72.53
N PRO A 980 60.66 -30.01 -71.43
CA PRO A 980 59.50 -30.76 -70.89
C PRO A 980 59.21 -30.39 -69.40
N GLY A 981 58.29 -30.93 -68.60
CA GLY A 981 57.34 -32.04 -68.60
C GLY A 981 56.90 -32.31 -67.13
N ALA A 982 55.74 -32.93 -66.97
CA ALA A 982 55.20 -33.63 -65.78
C ALA A 982 54.78 -32.83 -64.51
N GLY A 983 53.50 -32.98 -64.13
CA GLY A 983 53.08 -32.92 -62.72
C GLY A 983 51.76 -32.22 -62.38
N ALA A 984 50.65 -32.92 -62.61
CA ALA A 984 49.45 -33.03 -61.76
C ALA A 984 48.94 -31.85 -60.86
N ARG A 985 47.60 -31.68 -60.95
CA ARG A 985 46.63 -31.23 -59.93
C ARG A 985 46.42 -29.72 -59.71
N GLY A 986 45.16 -29.32 -59.94
CA GLY A 986 44.37 -28.73 -58.85
C GLY A 986 43.91 -27.29 -59.05
N ALA A 987 42.61 -27.17 -59.37
CA ALA A 987 41.65 -26.19 -58.86
C ALA A 987 41.79 -24.68 -59.18
N SER A 988 40.69 -24.14 -59.71
CA SER A 988 40.09 -22.81 -59.50
C SER A 988 41.03 -21.64 -59.18
N GLY A 989 41.05 -20.53 -59.90
CA GLY A 989 39.94 -19.87 -60.58
C GLY A 989 39.91 -18.40 -60.13
N ARG A 990 39.66 -17.51 -61.10
CA ARG A 990 39.11 -16.15 -60.95
C ARG A 990 40.05 -15.03 -60.50
N GLY A 991 40.23 -14.04 -61.39
CA GLY A 991 40.75 -12.72 -61.04
C GLY A 991 41.32 -11.94 -62.23
N GLY A 992 40.47 -11.44 -63.14
CA GLY A 992 40.81 -10.30 -63.99
C GLY A 992 40.77 -9.02 -63.14
N ALA A 993 41.86 -8.22 -63.17
CA ALA A 993 41.93 -6.93 -63.87
C ALA A 993 41.10 -5.83 -63.14
N MET A 994 41.63 -4.67 -62.72
CA MET A 994 42.79 -3.89 -63.15
C MET A 994 43.36 -3.03 -61.99
N SER A 995 44.65 -2.73 -62.13
CA SER A 995 45.56 -1.83 -61.40
C SER A 995 45.16 -0.33 -61.42
N PRO A 996 46.03 0.63 -61.04
CA PRO A 996 46.84 0.81 -59.82
C PRO A 996 46.82 2.29 -59.29
N GLN A 997 47.28 2.56 -58.07
CA GLN A 997 48.34 3.57 -57.82
C GLN A 997 48.74 3.71 -56.33
N SER A 998 50.05 3.46 -56.07
CA SER A 998 51.02 4.21 -55.25
C SER A 998 50.59 4.82 -53.89
N THR A 999 51.29 4.72 -52.74
CA THR A 999 52.62 4.22 -52.29
C THR A 999 52.65 4.34 -50.72
N PRO A 1000 53.64 3.74 -50.00
CA PRO A 1000 53.65 3.41 -48.55
C PRO A 1000 54.39 4.50 -47.70
N PRO A 1001 54.98 4.32 -46.48
CA PRO A 1001 55.18 3.17 -45.54
C PRO A 1001 54.86 3.49 -44.04
N SER A 1002 54.71 2.56 -43.09
CA SER A 1002 55.77 1.75 -42.47
C SER A 1002 55.19 0.76 -41.43
N THR A 1003 55.58 -0.50 -41.57
CA THR A 1003 55.72 -1.56 -40.52
C THR A 1003 56.74 -1.15 -39.44
N PRO A 1004 56.97 -1.85 -38.27
CA PRO A 1004 56.78 -3.29 -37.99
C PRO A 1004 56.20 -3.63 -36.57
N ASN A 1005 55.46 -4.73 -36.40
CA ASN A 1005 55.89 -6.06 -35.92
C ASN A 1005 56.05 -6.23 -34.38
N PHE A 1006 55.39 -7.29 -33.87
CA PHE A 1006 55.68 -8.10 -32.67
C PHE A 1006 55.45 -7.55 -31.24
N GLY A 1007 54.32 -8.00 -30.66
CA GLY A 1007 54.24 -8.84 -29.45
C GLY A 1007 55.14 -8.57 -28.25
N ARG A 1008 54.55 -8.10 -27.14
CA ARG A 1008 54.68 -8.67 -25.77
C ARG A 1008 54.00 -7.78 -24.72
N MET A 1009 53.36 -8.46 -23.77
CA MET A 1009 53.24 -8.14 -22.33
C MET A 1009 52.40 -6.92 -21.90
N LEU A 1010 51.31 -7.26 -21.17
CA LEU A 1010 50.99 -6.75 -19.82
C LEU A 1010 51.34 -5.29 -19.54
N GLN A 1011 50.35 -4.40 -19.65
CA GLN A 1011 50.04 -3.37 -18.65
C GLN A 1011 48.70 -2.73 -18.97
N GLN A 1012 47.80 -2.74 -17.98
CA GLN A 1012 46.54 -2.00 -17.97
C GLN A 1012 46.80 -0.50 -18.13
N PRO A 1013 46.06 0.24 -18.96
CA PRO A 1013 45.80 1.65 -18.72
C PRO A 1013 44.51 1.80 -17.92
N GLU A 1014 44.59 2.55 -16.83
CA GLU A 1014 43.45 2.97 -16.02
C GLU A 1014 42.44 3.79 -16.84
N ASP A 1015 41.22 3.79 -16.31
CA ASP A 1015 40.00 4.37 -16.85
C ASP A 1015 40.13 5.83 -17.31
N ASP A 1016 40.07 6.05 -18.62
CA ASP A 1016 39.64 7.34 -19.19
C ASP A 1016 38.12 7.48 -18.97
N VAL A 1017 37.76 7.83 -17.73
CA VAL A 1017 36.41 8.29 -17.39
C VAL A 1017 36.10 9.49 -18.27
N ASN A 1018 35.09 9.35 -19.14
CA ASN A 1018 34.67 10.40 -20.05
C ASN A 1018 34.27 11.67 -19.27
N VAL A 1019 35.23 12.59 -19.18
CA VAL A 1019 35.15 13.81 -18.36
C VAL A 1019 34.01 14.72 -18.81
N GLU A 1020 33.61 14.60 -20.08
CA GLU A 1020 32.53 15.39 -20.69
C GLU A 1020 31.15 14.88 -20.24
N TYR A 1021 30.99 13.57 -20.09
CA TYR A 1021 29.79 12.98 -19.49
C TYR A 1021 29.66 13.36 -18.01
N LEU A 1022 30.75 13.24 -17.26
CA LEU A 1022 30.76 13.61 -15.84
C LEU A 1022 30.48 15.11 -15.66
N LYS A 1023 30.99 15.97 -16.55
CA LYS A 1023 30.73 17.41 -16.55
C LYS A 1023 29.25 17.72 -16.84
N ASN A 1024 28.62 17.05 -17.81
CA ASN A 1024 27.20 17.26 -18.12
C ASN A 1024 26.27 16.77 -17.01
N VAL A 1025 26.60 15.62 -16.39
CA VAL A 1025 25.85 15.11 -15.23
C VAL A 1025 25.96 16.07 -14.05
N LEU A 1026 27.16 16.56 -13.74
CA LEU A 1026 27.36 17.52 -12.66
C LEU A 1026 26.67 18.87 -12.91
N LEU A 1027 26.67 19.36 -14.16
CA LEU A 1027 25.94 20.59 -14.54
C LEU A 1027 24.42 20.43 -14.35
N ASN A 1028 23.82 19.33 -14.80
CA ASN A 1028 22.39 19.05 -14.57
C ASN A 1028 22.04 18.94 -13.08
N PHE A 1029 22.92 18.36 -12.26
CA PHE A 1029 22.67 18.23 -10.81
C PHE A 1029 22.87 19.54 -10.04
N MET A 1030 23.78 20.41 -10.47
CA MET A 1030 23.97 21.73 -9.86
C MET A 1030 22.89 22.75 -10.25
N GLU A 1031 22.04 22.45 -11.24
CA GLU A 1031 20.92 23.30 -11.65
C GLU A 1031 19.78 23.34 -10.60
N TYR A 1032 19.67 22.29 -9.77
CA TYR A 1032 18.71 22.22 -8.65
C TYR A 1032 19.23 22.95 -7.41
N LYS A 1033 18.76 24.19 -7.20
CA LYS A 1033 19.23 25.08 -6.12
C LYS A 1033 19.13 24.49 -4.71
N ASP A 1034 18.05 23.77 -4.40
CA ASP A 1034 17.80 23.25 -3.04
C ASP A 1034 18.71 22.07 -2.67
N ARG A 1035 19.17 21.29 -3.65
CA ARG A 1035 20.04 20.12 -3.42
C ARG A 1035 21.53 20.46 -3.52
N ARG A 1036 21.85 21.66 -3.97
CA ARG A 1036 23.22 22.09 -4.24
C ARG A 1036 24.11 22.03 -3.00
N GLN A 1037 23.61 22.43 -1.83
CA GLN A 1037 24.40 22.40 -0.58
C GLN A 1037 24.78 20.98 -0.14
N GLN A 1038 23.93 19.99 -0.42
CA GLN A 1038 24.18 18.58 -0.08
C GLN A 1038 25.13 17.91 -1.08
N LEU A 1039 25.15 18.39 -2.32
CA LEU A 1039 25.94 17.79 -3.40
C LEU A 1039 27.37 18.34 -3.49
N VAL A 1040 27.61 19.60 -3.08
CA VAL A 1040 28.96 20.21 -3.12
C VAL A 1040 30.05 19.35 -2.45
N PRO A 1041 29.84 18.72 -1.27
CA PRO A 1041 30.83 17.83 -0.66
C PRO A 1041 31.13 16.59 -1.52
N VAL A 1042 30.10 16.01 -2.14
CA VAL A 1042 30.22 14.80 -2.96
C VAL A 1042 30.95 15.11 -4.27
N VAL A 1043 30.60 16.23 -4.91
CA VAL A 1043 31.27 16.69 -6.14
C VAL A 1043 32.74 17.03 -5.86
N ALA A 1044 33.03 17.67 -4.72
CA ALA A 1044 34.40 17.95 -4.30
C ALA A 1044 35.21 16.66 -4.07
N GLN A 1045 34.59 15.61 -3.55
CA GLN A 1045 35.24 14.33 -3.30
C GLN A 1045 35.48 13.53 -4.59
N VAL A 1046 34.51 13.50 -5.51
CA VAL A 1046 34.61 12.77 -6.79
C VAL A 1046 35.61 13.44 -7.74
N LEU A 1047 35.61 14.77 -7.81
CA LEU A 1047 36.54 15.52 -8.66
C LEU A 1047 37.87 15.87 -7.98
N LYS A 1048 38.05 15.48 -6.71
CA LYS A 1048 39.23 15.81 -5.88
C LYS A 1048 39.55 17.31 -5.88
N LEU A 1049 38.51 18.15 -5.74
CA LEU A 1049 38.67 19.61 -5.71
C LEU A 1049 39.49 20.04 -4.49
N THR A 1050 40.36 21.03 -4.68
CA THR A 1050 41.10 21.62 -3.57
C THR A 1050 40.15 22.37 -2.62
N PRO A 1051 40.50 22.54 -1.33
CA PRO A 1051 39.65 23.24 -0.36
C PRO A 1051 39.26 24.67 -0.78
N GLU A 1052 40.11 25.33 -1.59
CA GLU A 1052 39.82 26.65 -2.16
C GLU A 1052 38.77 26.58 -3.28
N GLU A 1053 38.84 25.58 -4.16
CA GLU A 1053 37.87 25.35 -5.23
C GLU A 1053 36.51 24.94 -4.66
N THR A 1054 36.48 24.10 -3.63
CA THR A 1054 35.26 23.75 -2.90
C THR A 1054 34.62 24.98 -2.27
N LYS A 1055 35.41 25.89 -1.66
CA LYS A 1055 34.90 27.17 -1.14
C LYS A 1055 34.35 28.08 -2.24
N ARG A 1056 34.94 28.10 -3.42
CA ARG A 1056 34.42 28.87 -4.57
C ARG A 1056 33.11 28.26 -5.09
N LEU A 1057 33.02 26.94 -5.17
CA LEU A 1057 31.82 26.21 -5.58
C LEU A 1057 30.66 26.43 -4.58
N SER A 1058 30.95 26.45 -3.27
CA SER A 1058 29.96 26.78 -2.22
C SER A 1058 29.53 28.24 -2.20
N ARG A 1059 30.34 29.19 -2.73
CA ARG A 1059 29.99 30.63 -2.78
C ARG A 1059 29.24 31.01 -4.05
N GLY A 1060 29.43 30.30 -5.14
CA GLY A 1060 28.62 30.41 -6.35
C GLY A 1060 27.32 29.59 -6.28
N ALA A 1061 27.22 28.73 -5.27
CA ALA A 1061 26.02 27.98 -4.90
C ALA A 1061 24.97 28.89 -4.30
#